data_AF-A0AAX6SMS2-F1
#
_entry.id   AF-A0AAX6SMS2-F1
#
_cell.length_a   1.000
_cell.length_b   1.000
_cell.length_c   1.000
_cell.angle_alpha   90.00
_cell.angle_beta   90.00
_cell.angle_gamma   90.00
#
_symmetry.space_group_name_H-M   'P 1'
#
loop_
_entity.id
_entity.type
_entity.pdbx_description
1 polymer ?
#
loop_
_entity_poly.entity_id
_entity_poly.type
_entity_poly.pdbx_seq_one_letter_code
_entity_poly.pdbx_strand_id
1 'polypeptide(L)'
;MGLQPRSGVLLVGLLLGQGITQIYVSSGENTLEGQRWPELQTVKNFPFLCNPKKLGVNVPSESVHSLTPADIKLIAAIGNMETLPDSGTVHLEESERIEKPLSACMGMMTVLSGIISHFNPSVLMPMCPPGNSTAPHNGVEDLWIQAEELVRSLKQNPQLDFRQDWKLINVFFSNASLCYLCPSDPEDGPLSDWDKLTGVLHYLHQEVPRAFVNLVDLSEVVAMPRWHQGTWLSRPAPGSCGCSGETSKLATVVRQWSYLEAWDRLLASSSFNEQESFAAVFQPFFYEVSPPGEGPQAQDPNTLALSLWNNMMKPVGQKDEPFGAIERRLIKCPSQESPYLFTYRNSNYQSSLLKPQRQPEVREGTETSCPDKSPSNSIPTSVHRLKPADIKVIGALGDSLTAGNGAGSKSWNLLDVLTQYRGLSWSCGGDQNISTVTTLANILREFNPSLKGFSTGTGKQNDAGAFFNQAVAGDRAEDLADQARRLVDLMKNDERINFQEDWKIITVFIGGNDLCDFCNDPVRYSPSNFTDNIRKALDIFHAEVPRAFVNMVKVLQIVNLRELYKSYRVICPRLFLRSVCPCVLKPADNSAELDSLIDVNKKYQEGTDQLIESGRYDTREDFTVVVQPLFEKVNIPKTSKGFPDKSFFAPDCFHFSSKTHARAASALWKNMLEPVGQKATQHNFEIKIDIVCPNEVSPFLRTYKNSIESHGTRLSCKERTPSASPPTSVHALRPADIRVVAALGDSLTAGSGIGSKPGDLPDITTQYRGLSYSSGGDGSLENVTTLSDILLEFNRNLTGYVVGTGDASDANAFLNQAVPGAMAEDLMNQVQTLVQKMKDDHRIHFHEDWKVITVLIGANDLCHYCTDSILYSADSFLNHLRNALDFLHREVPRALVNLVDFMNPSVMRQVFLGNPDKCPVQQAR
;
A
#
# COMPACT_ATOMS: atom_id res chain seq x y z
N MET A 1 28.49 -25.89 -32.70
CA MET A 1 28.52 -25.64 -34.16
C MET A 1 27.41 -26.48 -34.76
N GLY A 2 26.18 -26.01 -34.96
CA GLY A 2 25.75 -24.71 -35.45
C GLY A 2 25.23 -24.95 -36.87
N LEU A 3 23.90 -24.85 -37.07
CA LEU A 3 23.23 -24.44 -38.31
C LEU A 3 21.73 -24.29 -38.05
N GLN A 4 21.33 -23.03 -37.97
CA GLN A 4 20.00 -22.41 -38.13
C GLN A 4 19.43 -22.65 -39.57
N PRO A 5 18.30 -22.05 -40.03
CA PRO A 5 17.01 -21.68 -39.41
C PRO A 5 15.77 -21.89 -40.35
N ARG A 6 14.60 -21.44 -39.88
CA ARG A 6 13.54 -20.64 -40.58
C ARG A 6 12.37 -21.29 -41.35
N SER A 7 11.19 -20.72 -41.04
CA SER A 7 10.00 -20.47 -41.88
C SER A 7 9.11 -21.69 -42.18
N GLY A 8 7.77 -21.64 -42.13
CA GLY A 8 6.75 -20.60 -42.05
C GLY A 8 5.46 -21.15 -42.71
N VAL A 9 4.38 -20.37 -42.66
CA VAL A 9 3.13 -20.44 -43.48
C VAL A 9 1.85 -20.90 -42.76
N LEU A 10 0.92 -19.92 -42.70
CA LEU A 10 -0.52 -19.98 -42.41
C LEU A 10 -1.30 -20.81 -43.45
N LEU A 11 -2.48 -21.36 -43.09
CA LEU A 11 -3.76 -20.93 -43.68
C LEU A 11 -5.02 -21.54 -43.01
N VAL A 12 -5.96 -20.63 -42.75
CA VAL A 12 -7.44 -20.68 -42.67
C VAL A 12 -8.17 -21.90 -43.27
N GLY A 13 -9.25 -22.35 -42.63
CA GLY A 13 -10.26 -23.22 -43.24
C GLY A 13 -11.46 -23.56 -42.34
N LEU A 14 -12.65 -23.07 -42.72
CA LEU A 14 -13.93 -23.04 -42.02
C LEU A 14 -14.84 -24.25 -42.43
N LEU A 15 -15.82 -24.59 -41.58
CA LEU A 15 -17.16 -25.18 -41.85
C LEU A 15 -17.47 -26.70 -41.65
N LEU A 16 -18.46 -26.90 -40.76
CA LEU A 16 -19.69 -27.73 -40.84
C LEU A 16 -19.65 -29.27 -40.86
N GLY A 17 -20.40 -29.86 -39.92
CA GLY A 17 -21.49 -30.79 -40.28
C GLY A 17 -21.53 -32.17 -39.59
N GLN A 18 -22.62 -32.40 -38.83
CA GLN A 18 -23.32 -33.70 -38.58
C GLN A 18 -22.57 -34.76 -37.77
N GLY A 19 -23.15 -35.62 -36.92
CA GLY A 19 -24.52 -35.92 -36.53
C GLY A 19 -24.50 -37.16 -35.60
N ILE A 20 -25.33 -37.13 -34.57
CA ILE A 20 -26.03 -38.21 -33.83
C ILE A 20 -25.50 -39.66 -33.92
N THR A 21 -25.25 -40.30 -32.77
CA THR A 21 -25.86 -41.61 -32.43
C THR A 21 -25.80 -41.90 -30.92
N GLN A 22 -26.98 -41.93 -30.30
CA GLN A 22 -27.27 -42.61 -29.04
C GLN A 22 -27.21 -44.14 -29.27
N ILE A 23 -26.64 -44.88 -28.31
CA ILE A 23 -26.95 -46.30 -28.12
C ILE A 23 -27.35 -46.48 -26.65
N TYR A 24 -28.57 -46.96 -26.47
CA TYR A 24 -29.21 -47.41 -25.24
C TYR A 24 -29.16 -48.94 -25.21
N VAL A 25 -28.63 -49.59 -24.16
CA VAL A 25 -28.95 -50.96 -23.73
C VAL A 25 -28.57 -51.05 -22.23
N SER A 26 -29.52 -50.86 -21.31
CA SER A 26 -30.41 -51.88 -20.67
C SER A 26 -29.86 -52.48 -19.39
N SER A 27 -30.73 -52.44 -18.39
CA SER A 27 -30.68 -52.92 -17.02
C SER A 27 -30.44 -54.42 -16.89
N GLY A 28 -29.67 -54.79 -15.86
CA GLY A 28 -29.72 -56.10 -15.21
C GLY A 28 -29.75 -55.90 -13.70
N GLU A 29 -30.95 -56.00 -13.12
CA GLU A 29 -31.13 -56.18 -11.68
C GLU A 29 -30.56 -57.53 -11.27
N ASN A 30 -29.80 -57.55 -10.17
CA ASN A 30 -29.65 -58.73 -9.33
C ASN A 30 -29.84 -58.28 -7.89
N THR A 31 -31.00 -58.65 -7.36
CA THR A 31 -31.42 -58.58 -5.97
C THR A 31 -30.58 -59.52 -5.10
N LEU A 32 -29.95 -58.98 -4.06
CA LEU A 32 -29.70 -59.65 -2.79
C LEU A 32 -29.56 -58.56 -1.72
N GLU A 33 -30.68 -58.28 -1.06
CA GLU A 33 -30.79 -57.41 0.10
C GLU A 33 -30.00 -57.97 1.29
N GLY A 34 -29.14 -57.13 1.84
CA GLY A 34 -28.53 -57.29 3.15
C GLY A 34 -28.39 -55.91 3.79
N GLN A 35 -29.42 -55.52 4.54
CA GLN A 35 -29.49 -54.39 5.49
C GLN A 35 -28.61 -53.16 5.19
N ARG A 36 -29.13 -52.26 4.34
CA ARG A 36 -28.69 -50.85 4.31
C ARG A 36 -29.34 -50.08 5.46
N TRP A 37 -28.51 -49.37 6.22
CA TRP A 37 -28.93 -48.35 7.18
C TRP A 37 -29.85 -47.31 6.51
N PRO A 38 -30.80 -46.68 7.25
CA PRO A 38 -31.59 -45.57 6.70
C PRO A 38 -30.64 -44.48 6.18
N GLU A 39 -30.87 -44.01 4.96
CA GLU A 39 -30.17 -42.85 4.39
C GLU A 39 -30.09 -41.73 5.43
N LEU A 40 -28.88 -41.32 5.84
CA LEU A 40 -28.65 -40.18 6.72
C LEU A 40 -29.37 -38.94 6.15
N GLN A 41 -30.52 -38.59 6.71
CA GLN A 41 -31.23 -37.34 6.38
C GLN A 41 -30.40 -36.09 6.75
N THR A 42 -29.41 -36.22 7.63
CA THR A 42 -28.54 -35.14 8.13
C THR A 42 -27.49 -34.64 7.13
N VAL A 43 -27.05 -35.46 6.15
CA VAL A 43 -26.06 -35.04 5.14
C VAL A 43 -26.72 -34.41 3.90
N LYS A 44 -28.05 -34.57 3.73
CA LYS A 44 -28.81 -33.97 2.59
C LYS A 44 -28.78 -32.44 2.56
N ASN A 45 -28.39 -31.79 3.67
CA ASN A 45 -28.30 -30.33 3.77
C ASN A 45 -26.99 -29.73 3.22
N PHE A 46 -25.99 -30.56 2.89
CA PHE A 46 -24.70 -30.09 2.37
C PHE A 46 -24.37 -30.74 1.02
N PRO A 47 -24.07 -29.97 -0.04
CA PRO A 47 -23.66 -30.55 -1.32
C PRO A 47 -22.29 -31.22 -1.19
N PHE A 48 -22.27 -32.55 -1.17
CA PHE A 48 -21.05 -33.34 -1.12
C PHE A 48 -20.43 -33.46 -2.52
N LEU A 49 -19.41 -32.65 -2.80
CA LEU A 49 -18.78 -32.55 -4.14
C LEU A 49 -17.53 -33.44 -4.31
N CYS A 50 -17.09 -34.17 -3.27
CA CYS A 50 -15.88 -34.99 -3.36
C CYS A 50 -16.14 -36.31 -4.10
N ASN A 51 -15.25 -36.68 -5.01
CA ASN A 51 -15.29 -37.94 -5.74
C ASN A 51 -14.16 -38.88 -5.25
N PRO A 52 -14.45 -39.84 -4.36
CA PRO A 52 -13.46 -40.75 -3.79
C PRO A 52 -12.71 -41.58 -4.85
N LYS A 53 -13.39 -41.94 -5.95
CA LYS A 53 -12.82 -42.77 -7.04
C LYS A 53 -11.69 -42.09 -7.81
N LYS A 54 -11.61 -40.75 -7.76
CA LYS A 54 -10.56 -39.96 -8.43
C LYS A 54 -9.27 -39.83 -7.60
N LEU A 55 -9.29 -40.20 -6.32
CA LEU A 55 -8.14 -40.02 -5.41
C LEU A 55 -7.09 -41.14 -5.52
N GLY A 56 -7.42 -42.29 -6.12
CA GLY A 56 -6.44 -43.35 -6.43
C GLY A 56 -5.76 -44.01 -5.21
N VAL A 57 -6.32 -43.84 -4.01
CA VAL A 57 -5.75 -44.36 -2.75
C VAL A 57 -6.30 -45.76 -2.49
N ASN A 58 -5.56 -46.80 -2.92
CA ASN A 58 -5.90 -48.20 -2.64
C ASN A 58 -4.96 -48.86 -1.60
N VAL A 59 -4.01 -48.11 -1.04
CA VAL A 59 -3.01 -48.62 -0.10
C VAL A 59 -3.31 -48.08 1.30
N PRO A 60 -3.48 -48.94 2.32
CA PRO A 60 -3.69 -48.50 3.70
C PRO A 60 -2.52 -47.65 4.21
N SER A 61 -2.83 -46.59 4.95
CA SER A 61 -1.79 -45.74 5.53
C SER A 61 -0.96 -46.45 6.60
N GLU A 62 0.37 -46.46 6.41
CA GLU A 62 1.34 -46.97 7.40
C GLU A 62 1.67 -45.94 8.47
N SER A 63 1.41 -44.66 8.19
CA SER A 63 1.73 -43.51 9.04
C SER A 63 0.54 -42.58 9.22
N VAL A 64 0.44 -41.97 10.40
CA VAL A 64 -0.51 -40.91 10.73
C VAL A 64 -0.31 -39.68 9.82
N HIS A 65 0.91 -39.47 9.31
CA HIS A 65 1.24 -38.34 8.45
C HIS A 65 0.85 -38.55 6.99
N SER A 66 0.51 -39.79 6.60
CA SER A 66 -0.08 -40.12 5.30
C SER A 66 -1.57 -40.49 5.41
N LEU A 67 -2.15 -40.40 6.61
CA LEU A 67 -3.49 -40.88 6.94
C LEU A 67 -4.56 -40.24 6.07
N THR A 68 -5.27 -41.04 5.27
CA THR A 68 -6.37 -40.57 4.43
C THR A 68 -7.72 -40.77 5.12
N PRO A 69 -8.78 -40.04 4.71
CA PRO A 69 -10.12 -40.28 5.23
C PRO A 69 -10.61 -41.73 5.06
N ALA A 70 -10.12 -42.45 4.05
CA ALA A 70 -10.50 -43.83 3.78
C ALA A 70 -9.95 -44.82 4.83
N ASP A 71 -8.88 -44.45 5.55
CA ASP A 71 -8.21 -45.29 6.53
C ASP A 71 -8.88 -45.26 7.92
N ILE A 72 -9.69 -44.24 8.21
CA ILE A 72 -10.27 -44.00 9.54
C ILE A 72 -11.38 -45.02 9.82
N LYS A 73 -11.25 -45.78 10.89
CA LYS A 73 -12.23 -46.80 11.28
C LYS A 73 -13.20 -46.35 12.35
N LEU A 74 -12.77 -45.49 13.27
CA LEU A 74 -13.58 -45.03 14.39
C LEU A 74 -13.31 -43.55 14.68
N ILE A 75 -14.37 -42.85 15.07
CA ILE A 75 -14.34 -41.46 15.53
C ILE A 75 -14.78 -41.45 17.00
N ALA A 76 -14.04 -40.74 17.84
CA ALA A 76 -14.38 -40.55 19.25
C ALA A 76 -14.20 -39.10 19.68
N ALA A 77 -14.85 -38.74 20.78
CA ALA A 77 -14.72 -37.43 21.39
C ALA A 77 -14.74 -37.50 22.92
N ILE A 78 -13.96 -36.62 23.57
CA ILE A 78 -13.93 -36.40 25.04
C ILE A 78 -13.89 -34.90 25.33
N GLY A 79 -14.34 -34.50 26.52
CA GLY A 79 -14.40 -33.10 26.97
C GLY A 79 -15.81 -32.52 27.00
N ASN A 80 -15.96 -31.35 27.64
CA ASN A 80 -17.27 -30.71 27.83
C ASN A 80 -17.61 -29.77 26.66
N MET A 81 -18.67 -30.11 25.92
CA MET A 81 -19.26 -29.26 24.89
C MET A 81 -20.50 -28.57 25.48
N GLU A 82 -20.29 -27.53 26.30
CA GLU A 82 -21.41 -26.81 26.94
C GLU A 82 -22.40 -26.31 25.87
N THR A 83 -23.68 -26.56 26.12
CA THR A 83 -24.81 -26.23 25.25
C THR A 83 -24.80 -24.76 24.83
N LEU A 84 -24.80 -24.50 23.51
CA LEU A 84 -25.17 -23.20 22.95
C LEU A 84 -26.53 -22.76 23.53
N PRO A 85 -26.73 -21.49 23.90
CA PRO A 85 -28.00 -21.04 24.44
C PRO A 85 -29.12 -21.15 23.38
N ASP A 86 -30.21 -21.84 23.74
CA ASP A 86 -31.44 -21.91 22.96
C ASP A 86 -32.03 -20.49 22.79
N SER A 87 -32.46 -20.16 21.56
CA SER A 87 -33.14 -18.90 21.21
C SER A 87 -34.63 -18.87 21.62
N GLY A 88 -35.01 -19.52 22.72
CA GLY A 88 -36.40 -19.69 23.13
C GLY A 88 -36.62 -19.40 24.61
N THR A 89 -37.50 -18.43 24.89
CA THR A 89 -38.07 -18.20 26.22
C THR A 89 -38.93 -19.40 26.62
N VAL A 90 -38.44 -20.28 27.51
CA VAL A 90 -39.29 -21.27 28.19
C VAL A 90 -38.87 -21.44 29.65
N HIS A 91 -39.89 -21.52 30.50
CA HIS A 91 -39.85 -21.67 31.95
C HIS A 91 -39.05 -22.89 32.44
N LEU A 92 -38.47 -22.70 33.62
CA LEU A 92 -37.74 -23.67 34.43
C LEU A 92 -38.53 -24.96 34.70
N GLU A 93 -37.99 -26.10 34.27
CA GLU A 93 -38.12 -27.39 34.98
C GLU A 93 -36.73 -28.06 35.08
N GLU A 94 -36.38 -28.48 36.30
CA GLU A 94 -35.02 -28.81 36.75
C GLU A 94 -34.54 -30.23 36.39
N SER A 95 -35.16 -30.93 35.43
CA SER A 95 -34.89 -32.35 35.15
C SER A 95 -34.17 -32.67 33.83
N GLU A 96 -33.90 -31.70 32.95
CA GLU A 96 -33.34 -31.95 31.60
C GLU A 96 -31.81 -31.72 31.43
N ARG A 97 -31.07 -31.37 32.48
CA ARG A 97 -29.64 -30.99 32.32
C ARG A 97 -28.69 -32.16 32.01
N ILE A 98 -29.08 -33.41 32.31
CA ILE A 98 -28.18 -34.57 32.20
C ILE A 98 -28.11 -35.12 30.76
N GLU A 99 -29.15 -34.93 29.93
CA GLU A 99 -29.21 -35.49 28.56
C GLU A 99 -28.62 -34.57 27.46
N LYS A 100 -28.47 -33.26 27.71
CA LYS A 100 -28.08 -32.28 26.68
C LYS A 100 -26.59 -32.34 26.22
N PRO A 101 -25.58 -32.58 27.08
CA PRO A 101 -24.17 -32.61 26.64
C PRO A 101 -23.84 -33.84 25.79
N LEU A 102 -24.39 -35.00 26.16
CA LEU A 102 -24.20 -36.25 25.43
C LEU A 102 -24.85 -36.19 24.03
N SER A 103 -26.02 -35.54 23.91
CA SER A 103 -26.72 -35.38 22.63
C SER A 103 -25.98 -34.44 21.67
N ALA A 104 -25.35 -33.39 22.18
CA ALA A 104 -24.55 -32.46 21.38
C ALA A 104 -23.27 -33.12 20.83
N CYS A 105 -22.52 -33.85 21.67
CA CYS A 105 -21.32 -34.60 21.26
C CYS A 105 -21.67 -35.63 20.18
N MET A 106 -22.69 -36.45 20.44
CA MET A 106 -23.14 -37.47 19.49
C MET A 106 -23.65 -36.84 18.19
N GLY A 107 -24.33 -35.69 18.23
CA GLY A 107 -24.78 -34.95 17.05
C GLY A 107 -23.61 -34.53 16.15
N MET A 108 -22.61 -33.83 16.70
CA MET A 108 -21.44 -33.38 15.96
C MET A 108 -20.61 -34.55 15.39
N MET A 109 -20.39 -35.59 16.19
CA MET A 109 -19.61 -36.76 15.76
C MET A 109 -20.36 -37.60 14.72
N THR A 110 -21.69 -37.62 14.74
CA THR A 110 -22.49 -38.29 13.69
C THR A 110 -22.33 -37.60 12.34
N VAL A 111 -22.25 -36.26 12.31
CA VAL A 111 -22.00 -35.50 11.07
C VAL A 111 -20.61 -35.79 10.52
N LEU A 112 -19.58 -35.76 11.38
CA LEU A 112 -18.21 -36.13 10.99
C LEU A 112 -18.13 -37.58 10.48
N SER A 113 -18.81 -38.51 11.15
CA SER A 113 -18.92 -39.91 10.71
C SER A 113 -19.62 -40.01 9.36
N GLY A 114 -20.69 -39.24 9.14
CA GLY A 114 -21.35 -39.13 7.84
C GLY A 114 -20.41 -38.67 6.73
N ILE A 115 -19.59 -37.64 6.97
CA ILE A 115 -18.58 -37.15 6.00
C ILE A 115 -17.53 -38.24 5.69
N ILE A 116 -16.99 -38.89 6.72
CA ILE A 116 -15.98 -39.95 6.57
C ILE A 116 -16.56 -41.19 5.89
N SER A 117 -17.82 -41.54 6.14
CA SER A 117 -18.47 -42.72 5.57
C SER A 117 -18.52 -42.72 4.03
N HIS A 118 -18.47 -41.52 3.42
CA HIS A 118 -18.39 -41.37 1.97
C HIS A 118 -17.03 -41.80 1.40
N PHE A 119 -15.96 -41.75 2.21
CA PHE A 119 -14.63 -42.24 1.87
C PHE A 119 -14.40 -43.68 2.38
N ASN A 120 -14.89 -44.00 3.58
CA ASN A 120 -14.83 -45.32 4.17
C ASN A 120 -16.23 -45.81 4.60
N PRO A 121 -16.94 -46.62 3.79
CA PRO A 121 -18.26 -47.12 4.16
C PRO A 121 -18.25 -48.08 5.36
N SER A 122 -17.07 -48.48 5.84
CA SER A 122 -16.89 -49.39 6.98
C SER A 122 -16.58 -48.66 8.30
N VAL A 123 -16.71 -47.34 8.35
CA VAL A 123 -16.54 -46.55 9.58
C VAL A 123 -17.58 -46.96 10.64
N LEU A 124 -17.15 -47.11 11.88
CA LEU A 124 -17.99 -47.51 13.01
C LEU A 124 -18.78 -46.32 13.56
N MET A 125 -19.80 -46.61 14.38
CA MET A 125 -20.54 -45.59 15.10
C MET A 125 -19.61 -44.76 16.00
N PRO A 126 -19.80 -43.43 16.06
CA PRO A 126 -18.95 -42.57 16.89
C PRO A 126 -19.12 -42.88 18.37
N MET A 127 -18.07 -42.59 19.15
CA MET A 127 -18.04 -42.80 20.61
C MET A 127 -17.87 -41.48 21.38
N CYS A 128 -18.79 -41.19 22.29
CA CYS A 128 -18.67 -40.12 23.29
C CYS A 128 -18.86 -40.75 24.69
N PRO A 129 -17.79 -41.00 25.47
CA PRO A 129 -17.92 -41.55 26.82
C PRO A 129 -18.62 -40.54 27.75
N PRO A 130 -19.55 -40.96 28.62
CA PRO A 130 -20.17 -40.07 29.60
C PRO A 130 -19.17 -39.65 30.69
N GLY A 131 -19.15 -38.35 31.02
CA GLY A 131 -18.48 -37.85 32.22
C GLY A 131 -19.21 -38.30 33.49
N ASN A 132 -18.48 -38.72 34.51
CA ASN A 132 -19.04 -39.38 35.69
C ASN A 132 -19.17 -38.39 36.87
N SER A 133 -20.00 -37.35 36.77
CA SER A 133 -20.34 -36.52 37.96
C SER A 133 -21.61 -35.66 37.87
N THR A 134 -22.28 -35.55 39.01
CA THR A 134 -23.55 -34.86 39.27
C THR A 134 -23.41 -33.38 39.68
N ALA A 135 -22.29 -32.70 39.36
CA ALA A 135 -22.05 -31.30 39.72
C ALA A 135 -21.37 -30.50 38.59
N PRO A 136 -21.69 -29.20 38.40
CA PRO A 136 -21.08 -28.37 37.36
C PRO A 136 -19.71 -27.88 37.82
N HIS A 137 -18.64 -28.61 37.45
CA HIS A 137 -17.27 -28.11 37.59
C HIS A 137 -16.47 -28.29 36.30
N ASN A 138 -15.97 -27.16 35.78
CA ASN A 138 -15.05 -27.04 34.65
C ASN A 138 -13.63 -27.43 35.06
N GLY A 139 -13.33 -28.74 35.15
CA GLY A 139 -12.06 -29.26 35.67
C GLY A 139 -11.45 -30.42 34.87
N VAL A 140 -10.12 -30.48 34.91
CA VAL A 140 -9.20 -31.42 34.22
C VAL A 140 -9.37 -32.88 34.65
N GLU A 141 -9.82 -33.09 35.89
CA GLU A 141 -10.06 -34.44 36.44
C GLU A 141 -11.16 -35.19 35.67
N ASP A 142 -12.17 -34.48 35.15
CA ASP A 142 -13.23 -35.09 34.34
C ASP A 142 -12.73 -35.49 32.93
N LEU A 143 -11.88 -34.67 32.32
CA LEU A 143 -11.23 -34.98 31.03
C LEU A 143 -10.31 -36.22 31.14
N TRP A 144 -9.59 -36.37 32.25
CA TRP A 144 -8.77 -37.55 32.51
C TRP A 144 -9.61 -38.83 32.64
N ILE A 145 -10.69 -38.79 33.43
CA ILE A 145 -11.62 -39.93 33.60
C ILE A 145 -12.26 -40.31 32.26
N GLN A 146 -12.69 -39.33 31.47
CA GLN A 146 -13.22 -39.58 30.13
C GLN A 146 -12.20 -40.22 29.18
N ALA A 147 -10.91 -39.85 29.29
CA ALA A 147 -9.85 -40.48 28.52
C ALA A 147 -9.63 -41.95 28.91
N GLU A 148 -9.65 -42.28 30.21
CA GLU A 148 -9.58 -43.67 30.69
C GLU A 148 -10.79 -44.50 30.21
N GLU A 149 -12.00 -43.92 30.27
CA GLU A 149 -13.23 -44.56 29.78
C GLU A 149 -13.20 -44.78 28.27
N LEU A 150 -12.70 -43.79 27.52
CA LEU A 150 -12.50 -43.91 26.09
C LEU A 150 -11.56 -45.08 25.78
N VAL A 151 -10.37 -45.14 26.39
CA VAL A 151 -9.40 -46.22 26.16
C VAL A 151 -9.99 -47.59 26.50
N ARG A 152 -10.75 -47.69 27.61
CA ARG A 152 -11.44 -48.92 27.99
C ARG A 152 -12.46 -49.34 26.94
N SER A 153 -13.29 -48.41 26.49
CA SER A 153 -14.31 -48.63 25.46
C SER A 153 -13.69 -49.04 24.12
N LEU A 154 -12.58 -48.41 23.73
CA LEU A 154 -11.82 -48.75 22.52
C LEU A 154 -11.27 -50.19 22.57
N LYS A 155 -10.72 -50.62 23.72
CA LYS A 155 -10.18 -51.97 23.90
C LYS A 155 -11.27 -53.05 23.96
N GLN A 156 -12.47 -52.70 24.42
CA GLN A 156 -13.59 -53.62 24.57
C GLN A 156 -14.49 -53.69 23.34
N ASN A 157 -14.32 -52.82 22.34
CA ASN A 157 -15.14 -52.81 21.14
C ASN A 157 -14.80 -54.01 20.22
N PRO A 158 -15.71 -54.97 20.04
CA PRO A 158 -15.44 -56.17 19.23
C PRO A 158 -15.38 -55.89 17.72
N GLN A 159 -15.83 -54.73 17.26
CA GLN A 159 -15.84 -54.35 15.84
C GLN A 159 -14.59 -53.55 15.42
N LEU A 160 -13.69 -53.24 16.36
CA LEU A 160 -12.48 -52.46 16.16
C LEU A 160 -11.24 -53.32 16.42
N ASP A 161 -10.33 -53.41 15.47
CA ASP A 161 -8.97 -53.87 15.76
C ASP A 161 -8.21 -52.75 16.49
N PHE A 162 -8.18 -52.86 17.81
CA PHE A 162 -7.55 -51.86 18.67
C PHE A 162 -6.06 -51.61 18.32
N ARG A 163 -5.34 -52.55 17.70
CA ARG A 163 -3.93 -52.37 17.33
C ARG A 163 -3.75 -51.85 15.90
N GLN A 164 -4.58 -52.28 14.95
CA GLN A 164 -4.37 -52.03 13.52
C GLN A 164 -5.23 -50.92 12.93
N ASP A 165 -6.44 -50.68 13.46
CA ASP A 165 -7.35 -49.71 12.88
C ASP A 165 -6.96 -48.26 13.24
N TRP A 166 -7.22 -47.29 12.38
CA TRP A 166 -6.98 -45.87 12.69
C TRP A 166 -8.15 -45.24 13.46
N LYS A 167 -7.83 -44.51 14.53
CA LYS A 167 -8.79 -43.78 15.38
C LYS A 167 -8.64 -42.27 15.22
N LEU A 168 -9.75 -41.57 14.99
CA LEU A 168 -9.83 -40.12 15.04
C LEU A 168 -10.43 -39.70 16.39
N ILE A 169 -9.63 -39.08 17.26
CA ILE A 169 -10.05 -38.68 18.61
C ILE A 169 -10.13 -37.16 18.68
N ASN A 170 -11.24 -36.60 19.16
CA ASN A 170 -11.45 -35.17 19.31
C ASN A 170 -11.50 -34.81 20.80
N VAL A 171 -10.54 -34.03 21.27
CA VAL A 171 -10.41 -33.59 22.67
C VAL A 171 -10.88 -32.14 22.74
N PHE A 172 -12.07 -31.92 23.30
CA PHE A 172 -12.67 -30.59 23.46
C PHE A 172 -12.30 -29.99 24.82
N PHE A 173 -11.89 -28.73 24.82
CA PHE A 173 -11.62 -28.00 26.06
C PHE A 173 -12.07 -26.54 25.93
N SER A 174 -12.32 -25.91 27.07
CA SER A 174 -12.73 -24.50 27.18
C SER A 174 -12.05 -23.89 28.41
N ASN A 175 -11.51 -22.68 28.27
CA ASN A 175 -10.95 -21.92 29.38
C ASN A 175 -12.03 -20.98 29.96
N ALA A 176 -12.49 -21.26 31.19
CA ALA A 176 -13.45 -20.42 31.91
C ALA A 176 -12.87 -19.07 32.41
N SER A 177 -11.55 -18.91 32.38
CA SER A 177 -10.86 -17.67 32.77
C SER A 177 -10.51 -16.83 31.55
N LEU A 178 -11.45 -15.97 31.16
CA LEU A 178 -11.33 -14.93 30.12
C LEU A 178 -10.24 -13.85 30.38
N CYS A 179 -9.37 -14.05 31.37
CA CYS A 179 -8.41 -13.04 31.84
C CYS A 179 -7.05 -13.07 31.13
N TYR A 180 -6.75 -14.02 30.24
CA TYR A 180 -5.54 -13.96 29.40
C TYR A 180 -5.55 -12.75 28.43
N LEU A 181 -6.72 -12.10 28.27
CA LEU A 181 -6.90 -10.83 27.57
C LEU A 181 -6.68 -9.59 28.46
N CYS A 182 -6.41 -9.75 29.76
CA CYS A 182 -6.19 -8.64 30.71
C CYS A 182 -4.72 -8.21 30.84
N PRO A 183 -4.43 -7.02 31.39
CA PRO A 183 -3.14 -6.34 31.23
C PRO A 183 -2.03 -6.72 32.23
N SER A 184 -2.25 -7.66 33.14
CA SER A 184 -1.36 -7.91 34.29
C SER A 184 -0.71 -9.28 34.20
N ASP A 185 0.62 -9.26 34.03
CA ASP A 185 1.59 -10.36 34.05
C ASP A 185 1.63 -11.36 32.88
N PRO A 186 2.80 -11.48 32.20
CA PRO A 186 3.02 -12.43 31.11
C PRO A 186 3.21 -13.89 31.58
N GLU A 187 3.04 -14.18 32.88
CA GLU A 187 3.21 -15.53 33.43
C GLU A 187 1.94 -16.41 33.33
N ASP A 188 0.75 -15.83 33.13
CA ASP A 188 -0.52 -16.58 32.95
C ASP A 188 -0.85 -16.83 31.48
N GLY A 189 0.11 -17.40 30.74
CA GLY A 189 -0.07 -17.84 29.34
C GLY A 189 -0.67 -19.26 29.21
N PRO A 190 -0.76 -19.81 27.97
CA PRO A 190 -1.21 -21.19 27.69
C PRO A 190 -0.44 -22.31 28.43
N LEU A 191 0.61 -21.97 29.19
CA LEU A 191 1.35 -22.85 30.09
C LEU A 191 0.47 -23.47 31.19
N SER A 192 -0.47 -22.71 31.77
CA SER A 192 -1.37 -23.25 32.83
C SER A 192 -2.31 -24.34 32.32
N ASP A 193 -2.72 -24.26 31.05
CA ASP A 193 -3.62 -25.23 30.40
C ASP A 193 -2.85 -26.36 29.70
N TRP A 194 -1.64 -26.07 29.23
CA TRP A 194 -0.72 -27.08 28.69
C TRP A 194 -0.41 -28.15 29.73
N ASP A 195 -0.03 -27.78 30.95
CA ASP A 195 0.30 -28.75 32.00
C ASP A 195 -0.87 -29.69 32.31
N LYS A 196 -2.11 -29.18 32.20
CA LYS A 196 -3.36 -29.91 32.42
C LYS A 196 -3.71 -30.87 31.26
N LEU A 197 -3.61 -30.41 30.02
CA LEU A 197 -3.93 -31.20 28.82
C LEU A 197 -2.81 -32.19 28.44
N THR A 198 -1.56 -31.87 28.79
CA THR A 198 -0.39 -32.70 28.51
C THR A 198 -0.51 -34.09 29.14
N GLY A 199 -1.05 -34.18 30.36
CA GLY A 199 -1.30 -35.46 31.00
C GLY A 199 -2.19 -36.36 30.14
N VAL A 200 -3.36 -35.85 29.73
CA VAL A 200 -4.33 -36.58 28.90
C VAL A 200 -3.71 -36.99 27.56
N LEU A 201 -3.00 -36.08 26.90
CA LEU A 201 -2.31 -36.38 25.63
C LEU A 201 -1.21 -37.44 25.81
N HIS A 202 -0.49 -37.43 26.93
CA HIS A 202 0.53 -38.44 27.24
C HIS A 202 -0.09 -39.82 27.45
N TYR A 203 -1.19 -39.89 28.18
CA TYR A 203 -1.93 -41.14 28.37
C TYR A 203 -2.45 -41.70 27.05
N LEU A 204 -3.09 -40.86 26.21
CA LEU A 204 -3.56 -41.27 24.88
C LEU A 204 -2.41 -41.72 23.97
N HIS A 205 -1.28 -41.01 23.99
CA HIS A 205 -0.08 -41.35 23.22
C HIS A 205 0.52 -42.70 23.64
N GLN A 206 0.47 -43.04 24.93
CA GLN A 206 0.97 -44.32 25.45
C GLN A 206 0.00 -45.48 25.16
N GLU A 207 -1.30 -45.27 25.36
CA GLU A 207 -2.28 -46.35 25.38
C GLU A 207 -2.96 -46.62 24.03
N VAL A 208 -3.09 -45.60 23.17
CA VAL A 208 -3.86 -45.70 21.92
C VAL A 208 -2.93 -45.73 20.69
N PRO A 209 -2.69 -46.91 20.10
CA PRO A 209 -1.93 -46.98 18.85
C PRO A 209 -2.79 -46.54 17.67
N ARG A 210 -2.12 -45.99 16.63
CA ARG A 210 -2.74 -45.55 15.38
C ARG A 210 -3.85 -44.53 15.60
N ALA A 211 -3.50 -43.39 16.19
CA ALA A 211 -4.44 -42.33 16.51
C ALA A 211 -4.06 -40.98 15.89
N PHE A 212 -5.05 -40.29 15.33
CA PHE A 212 -5.00 -38.87 15.01
C PHE A 212 -5.85 -38.14 16.05
N VAL A 213 -5.24 -37.24 16.82
CA VAL A 213 -5.90 -36.51 17.90
C VAL A 213 -6.08 -35.05 17.49
N ASN A 214 -7.34 -34.61 17.41
CA ASN A 214 -7.70 -33.19 17.32
C ASN A 214 -7.77 -32.61 18.73
N LEU A 215 -6.99 -31.56 18.99
CA LEU A 215 -7.15 -30.74 20.19
C LEU A 215 -7.98 -29.50 19.82
N VAL A 216 -9.21 -29.42 20.32
CA VAL A 216 -10.22 -28.45 19.91
C VAL A 216 -10.52 -27.46 21.04
N ASP A 217 -10.16 -26.19 20.83
CA ASP A 217 -10.47 -25.10 21.76
C ASP A 217 -11.85 -24.49 21.46
N LEU A 218 -12.75 -24.50 22.45
CA LEU A 218 -14.09 -23.92 22.38
C LEU A 218 -14.22 -22.59 23.14
N SER A 219 -13.13 -22.01 23.64
CA SER A 219 -13.16 -20.83 24.52
C SER A 219 -13.84 -19.60 23.89
N GLU A 220 -13.70 -19.38 22.58
CA GLU A 220 -14.37 -18.27 21.87
C GLU A 220 -15.85 -18.52 21.59
N VAL A 221 -16.27 -19.78 21.51
CA VAL A 221 -17.66 -20.22 21.26
C VAL A 221 -18.57 -19.80 22.42
N VAL A 222 -18.04 -19.88 23.65
CA VAL A 222 -18.77 -19.67 24.90
C VAL A 222 -18.75 -18.19 25.34
N ALA A 223 -17.80 -17.39 24.85
CA ALA A 223 -17.51 -16.03 25.35
C ALA A 223 -18.42 -14.90 24.80
N MET A 224 -18.99 -15.06 23.61
CA MET A 224 -19.71 -13.99 22.88
C MET A 224 -21.08 -13.53 23.44
N PRO A 225 -21.86 -14.28 24.27
CA PRO A 225 -23.17 -13.78 24.72
C PRO A 225 -23.09 -12.66 25.77
N ARG A 226 -21.93 -12.44 26.42
CA ARG A 226 -21.82 -11.57 27.61
C ARG A 226 -21.50 -10.09 27.33
N TRP A 227 -21.25 -9.72 26.09
CA TRP A 227 -20.81 -8.35 25.74
C TRP A 227 -21.94 -7.36 25.46
N HIS A 228 -23.19 -7.83 25.39
CA HIS A 228 -24.35 -6.98 25.14
C HIS A 228 -25.54 -7.30 26.06
N GLN A 229 -25.52 -6.72 27.27
CA GLN A 229 -26.74 -6.22 27.91
C GLN A 229 -26.38 -5.18 28.96
N GLY A 230 -26.77 -3.93 28.69
CA GLY A 230 -26.62 -2.83 29.64
C GLY A 230 -27.61 -2.94 30.78
N THR A 231 -27.17 -2.58 31.98
CA THR A 231 -27.88 -1.65 32.88
C THR A 231 -26.96 -1.32 34.04
N TRP A 232 -26.73 -0.02 34.26
CA TRP A 232 -26.21 0.49 35.51
C TRP A 232 -27.10 -0.03 36.63
N LEU A 233 -26.58 -0.85 37.54
CA LEU A 233 -26.99 -0.96 38.95
C LEU A 233 -26.11 -1.99 39.69
N SER A 234 -25.53 -1.53 40.79
CA SER A 234 -24.87 -2.29 41.86
C SER A 234 -23.47 -2.89 41.58
N ARG A 235 -22.44 -2.21 42.10
CA ARG A 235 -21.06 -2.72 42.23
C ARG A 235 -21.05 -4.05 43.02
N PRO A 236 -20.41 -5.14 42.54
CA PRO A 236 -20.05 -6.28 43.37
C PRO A 236 -18.89 -5.91 44.31
N ALA A 237 -18.79 -6.63 45.43
CA ALA A 237 -17.80 -6.46 46.48
C ALA A 237 -16.34 -6.65 45.97
N PRO A 238 -15.34 -6.01 46.63
CA PRO A 238 -13.95 -6.02 46.17
C PRO A 238 -13.33 -7.40 46.42
N GLY A 239 -13.14 -8.17 45.36
CA GLY A 239 -12.52 -9.50 45.43
C GLY A 239 -12.55 -10.35 44.16
N SER A 240 -13.33 -9.99 43.13
CA SER A 240 -13.27 -10.65 41.81
C SER A 240 -12.83 -9.66 40.74
N CYS A 241 -11.84 -10.06 39.94
CA CYS A 241 -11.27 -9.31 38.83
C CYS A 241 -12.35 -8.71 37.92
N GLY A 242 -12.35 -7.39 37.75
CA GLY A 242 -13.16 -6.71 36.74
C GLY A 242 -12.32 -6.49 35.48
N CYS A 243 -12.67 -7.12 34.37
CA CYS A 243 -12.11 -6.82 33.05
C CYS A 243 -12.56 -5.42 32.60
N SER A 244 -11.93 -4.36 33.14
CA SER A 244 -12.36 -2.97 32.93
C SER A 244 -11.42 -2.15 32.03
N GLY A 245 -10.67 -2.79 31.13
CA GLY A 245 -9.84 -2.09 30.14
C GLY A 245 -10.46 -2.15 28.76
N GLU A 246 -10.72 -1.00 28.13
CA GLU A 246 -10.96 -0.95 26.69
C GLU A 246 -9.72 -1.48 25.95
N THR A 247 -9.77 -2.73 25.48
CA THR A 247 -8.71 -3.30 24.64
C THR A 247 -8.95 -2.86 23.20
N SER A 248 -7.95 -2.24 22.55
CA SER A 248 -8.06 -1.88 21.14
C SER A 248 -8.24 -3.13 20.27
N LYS A 249 -8.96 -3.00 19.14
CA LYS A 249 -9.15 -4.07 18.14
C LYS A 249 -7.84 -4.77 17.77
N LEU A 250 -6.76 -3.99 17.65
CA LEU A 250 -5.40 -4.48 17.41
C LEU A 250 -4.91 -5.42 18.53
N ALA A 251 -5.04 -5.00 19.79
CA ALA A 251 -4.57 -5.77 20.94
C ALA A 251 -5.30 -7.11 21.10
N THR A 252 -6.62 -7.13 20.86
CA THR A 252 -7.44 -8.34 20.91
C THR A 252 -6.95 -9.36 19.89
N VAL A 253 -6.80 -8.95 18.63
CA VAL A 253 -6.45 -9.87 17.53
C VAL A 253 -5.00 -10.34 17.59
N VAL A 254 -4.06 -9.46 18.02
CA VAL A 254 -2.66 -9.85 18.26
C VAL A 254 -2.56 -10.94 19.33
N ARG A 255 -3.28 -10.78 20.46
CA ARG A 255 -3.27 -11.78 21.55
C ARG A 255 -3.90 -13.10 21.12
N GLN A 256 -5.00 -13.06 20.38
CA GLN A 256 -5.67 -14.24 19.83
C GLN A 256 -4.73 -15.06 18.92
N TRP A 257 -4.00 -14.38 18.04
CA TRP A 257 -3.04 -15.06 17.18
C TRP A 257 -1.83 -15.61 17.95
N SER A 258 -1.29 -14.85 18.91
CA SER A 258 -0.18 -15.32 19.76
C SER A 258 -0.56 -16.54 20.59
N TYR A 259 -1.82 -16.64 21.02
CA TYR A 259 -2.36 -17.83 21.68
C TYR A 259 -2.35 -19.05 20.74
N LEU A 260 -2.84 -18.91 19.50
CA LEU A 260 -2.79 -19.98 18.50
C LEU A 260 -1.34 -20.40 18.20
N GLU A 261 -0.45 -19.44 17.98
CA GLU A 261 0.95 -19.74 17.64
C GLU A 261 1.65 -20.50 18.78
N ALA A 262 1.36 -20.13 20.04
CA ALA A 262 1.91 -20.82 21.20
C ALA A 262 1.50 -22.29 21.24
N TRP A 263 0.22 -22.61 21.00
CA TRP A 263 -0.27 -23.98 20.92
C TRP A 263 0.37 -24.78 19.78
N ASP A 264 0.41 -24.20 18.58
CA ASP A 264 1.03 -24.84 17.42
C ASP A 264 2.51 -25.11 17.67
N ARG A 265 3.24 -24.17 18.28
CA ARG A 265 4.65 -24.34 18.62
C ARG A 265 4.87 -25.42 19.67
N LEU A 266 4.05 -25.45 20.73
CA LEU A 266 4.13 -26.47 21.78
C LEU A 266 3.94 -27.88 21.19
N LEU A 267 2.85 -28.11 20.46
CA LEU A 267 2.54 -29.40 19.86
C LEU A 267 3.54 -29.81 18.78
N ALA A 268 4.01 -28.85 17.95
CA ALA A 268 5.05 -29.12 16.96
C ALA A 268 6.38 -29.53 17.61
N SER A 269 6.70 -29.03 18.80
CA SER A 269 7.93 -29.38 19.53
C SER A 269 7.79 -30.58 20.47
N SER A 270 6.57 -31.11 20.63
CA SER A 270 6.28 -32.24 21.52
C SER A 270 6.57 -33.60 20.86
N SER A 271 6.76 -34.63 21.69
CA SER A 271 6.92 -36.02 21.21
C SER A 271 5.66 -36.60 20.54
N PHE A 272 4.51 -35.95 20.70
CA PHE A 272 3.22 -36.39 20.15
C PHE A 272 3.14 -36.36 18.62
N ASN A 273 4.14 -35.80 17.93
CA ASN A 273 4.17 -35.70 16.47
C ASN A 273 5.44 -36.30 15.85
N GLU A 274 6.25 -37.01 16.63
CA GLU A 274 7.50 -37.65 16.17
C GLU A 274 7.28 -39.08 15.65
N GLN A 275 6.25 -39.77 16.13
CA GLN A 275 5.99 -41.18 15.82
C GLN A 275 5.05 -41.36 14.63
N GLU A 276 5.24 -42.44 13.87
CA GLU A 276 4.37 -42.76 12.72
C GLU A 276 2.96 -43.19 13.14
N SER A 277 2.74 -43.62 14.39
CA SER A 277 1.45 -44.15 14.86
C SER A 277 0.57 -43.13 15.59
N PHE A 278 1.05 -41.92 15.86
CA PHE A 278 0.31 -40.95 16.66
C PHE A 278 0.65 -39.51 16.26
N ALA A 279 -0.38 -38.67 16.12
CA ALA A 279 -0.23 -37.23 15.93
C ALA A 279 -1.30 -36.50 16.73
N ALA A 280 -0.91 -35.44 17.45
CA ALA A 280 -1.82 -34.49 18.08
C ALA A 280 -1.74 -33.13 17.38
N VAL A 281 -2.87 -32.62 16.90
CA VAL A 281 -2.95 -31.41 16.08
C VAL A 281 -3.95 -30.42 16.66
N PHE A 282 -3.53 -29.17 16.85
CA PHE A 282 -4.43 -28.10 17.28
C PHE A 282 -5.42 -27.74 16.17
N GLN A 283 -6.69 -27.59 16.54
CA GLN A 283 -7.79 -27.23 15.65
C GLN A 283 -8.49 -25.99 16.22
N PRO A 284 -8.09 -24.79 15.79
CA PRO A 284 -8.67 -23.55 16.30
C PRO A 284 -10.09 -23.31 15.75
N PHE A 285 -10.97 -22.76 16.59
CA PHE A 285 -12.30 -22.30 16.19
C PHE A 285 -12.38 -20.78 16.35
N PHE A 286 -12.25 -20.06 15.24
CA PHE A 286 -12.35 -18.60 15.21
C PHE A 286 -13.75 -18.15 14.82
N TYR A 287 -14.28 -17.16 15.54
CA TYR A 287 -15.51 -16.46 15.16
C TYR A 287 -15.18 -15.16 14.43
N GLU A 288 -15.96 -14.83 13.38
CA GLU A 288 -15.94 -13.45 12.89
C GLU A 288 -16.64 -12.59 13.95
N VAL A 289 -15.93 -11.60 14.51
CA VAL A 289 -16.55 -10.58 15.36
C VAL A 289 -17.57 -9.83 14.49
N SER A 290 -18.86 -10.02 14.76
CA SER A 290 -19.93 -9.32 14.05
C SER A 290 -19.85 -7.81 14.32
N PRO A 291 -20.28 -6.97 13.36
CA PRO A 291 -20.47 -5.54 13.62
C PRO A 291 -21.46 -5.31 14.77
N PRO A 292 -21.38 -4.17 15.49
CA PRO A 292 -22.31 -3.86 16.57
C PRO A 292 -23.74 -3.79 16.02
N GLY A 293 -24.62 -4.68 16.49
CA GLY A 293 -26.05 -4.70 16.13
C GLY A 293 -26.54 -6.01 15.50
N GLU A 294 -25.65 -6.84 14.94
CA GLU A 294 -25.98 -8.20 14.53
C GLU A 294 -25.57 -9.17 15.67
N GLY A 295 -26.55 -9.68 16.40
CA GLY A 295 -26.31 -10.64 17.50
C GLY A 295 -25.55 -11.90 17.02
N PRO A 296 -24.81 -12.58 17.90
CA PRO A 296 -24.08 -13.78 17.52
C PRO A 296 -25.05 -14.87 17.04
N GLN A 297 -24.80 -15.39 15.84
CA GLN A 297 -25.54 -16.52 15.29
C GLN A 297 -25.09 -17.79 16.04
N ALA A 298 -25.98 -18.38 16.84
CA ALA A 298 -25.73 -19.67 17.49
C ALA A 298 -25.39 -20.72 16.43
N GLN A 299 -24.19 -21.32 16.51
CA GLN A 299 -23.78 -22.35 15.56
C GLN A 299 -24.35 -23.72 15.93
N ASP A 300 -25.21 -24.24 15.06
CA ASP A 300 -25.66 -25.64 15.03
C ASP A 300 -24.46 -26.62 15.07
N PRO A 301 -24.50 -27.71 15.86
CA PRO A 301 -23.52 -28.80 15.86
C PRO A 301 -23.05 -29.26 14.48
N ASN A 302 -23.91 -29.19 13.45
CA ASN A 302 -23.54 -29.50 12.07
C ASN A 302 -22.46 -28.55 11.50
N THR A 303 -22.53 -27.26 11.84
CA THR A 303 -21.58 -26.24 11.39
C THR A 303 -20.21 -26.42 12.05
N LEU A 304 -20.21 -26.79 13.34
CA LEU A 304 -18.98 -27.09 14.08
C LEU A 304 -18.29 -28.33 13.50
N ALA A 305 -19.05 -29.40 13.24
CA ALA A 305 -18.54 -30.61 12.60
C ALA A 305 -17.88 -30.33 11.24
N LEU A 306 -18.58 -29.56 10.39
CA LEU A 306 -18.07 -29.17 9.07
C LEU A 306 -16.81 -28.30 9.17
N SER A 307 -16.75 -27.38 10.13
CA SER A 307 -15.58 -26.54 10.36
C SER A 307 -14.38 -27.36 10.84
N LEU A 308 -14.60 -28.33 11.74
CA LEU A 308 -13.55 -29.26 12.19
C LEU A 308 -13.00 -30.08 11.01
N TRP A 309 -13.90 -30.61 10.17
CA TRP A 309 -13.51 -31.34 8.96
C TRP A 309 -12.67 -30.47 8.02
N ASN A 310 -13.16 -29.29 7.67
CA ASN A 310 -12.48 -28.39 6.76
C ASN A 310 -11.11 -27.94 7.32
N ASN A 311 -10.98 -27.79 8.64
CA ASN A 311 -9.71 -27.49 9.32
C ASN A 311 -8.70 -28.64 9.21
N MET A 312 -9.12 -29.90 9.35
CA MET A 312 -8.24 -31.05 9.12
C MET A 312 -7.73 -31.14 7.66
N MET A 313 -8.49 -30.58 6.71
CA MET A 313 -8.12 -30.47 5.28
C MET A 313 -7.28 -29.21 4.96
N LYS A 314 -6.74 -28.50 5.95
CA LYS A 314 -5.89 -27.32 5.78
C LYS A 314 -4.52 -27.54 6.44
N PRO A 315 -3.39 -27.21 5.77
CA PRO A 315 -2.07 -27.33 6.35
C PRO A 315 -1.95 -26.58 7.69
N VAL A 316 -1.20 -27.15 8.62
CA VAL A 316 -0.86 -26.49 9.88
C VAL A 316 -0.02 -25.24 9.60
N GLY A 317 -0.28 -24.15 10.34
CA GLY A 317 0.22 -22.81 10.02
C GLY A 317 -0.60 -22.05 8.97
N GLN A 318 -1.65 -22.66 8.42
CA GLN A 318 -2.65 -21.99 7.58
C GLN A 318 -4.05 -22.08 8.20
N LYS A 319 -4.21 -22.64 9.40
CA LYS A 319 -5.51 -22.81 10.09
C LYS A 319 -5.98 -21.54 10.82
N ASP A 320 -5.42 -20.39 10.47
CA ASP A 320 -5.57 -19.13 11.19
C ASP A 320 -6.85 -18.38 10.81
N GLU A 321 -7.61 -18.78 9.80
CA GLU A 321 -8.77 -18.00 9.36
C GLU A 321 -10.11 -18.73 9.54
N PRO A 322 -11.17 -18.00 9.96
CA PRO A 322 -12.52 -18.53 9.93
C PRO A 322 -12.94 -18.78 8.48
N PHE A 323 -13.58 -19.92 8.25
CA PHE A 323 -14.21 -20.22 6.96
C PHE A 323 -15.23 -19.13 6.60
N GLY A 324 -15.24 -18.69 5.33
CA GLY A 324 -16.27 -17.78 4.83
C GLY A 324 -17.66 -18.40 4.86
N ALA A 325 -18.73 -17.61 4.73
CA ALA A 325 -20.12 -18.10 4.79
C ALA A 325 -20.41 -19.24 3.79
N ILE A 326 -19.75 -19.24 2.62
CA ILE A 326 -19.83 -20.30 1.60
C ILE A 326 -19.01 -21.54 2.03
N GLU A 327 -17.80 -21.35 2.54
CA GLU A 327 -16.93 -22.44 3.00
C GLU A 327 -17.50 -23.14 4.26
N ARG A 328 -18.24 -22.41 5.12
CA ARG A 328 -19.01 -22.99 6.23
C ARG A 328 -20.21 -23.81 5.79
N ARG A 329 -20.53 -23.82 4.48
CA ARG A 329 -21.63 -24.60 3.89
C ARG A 329 -21.15 -25.65 2.89
N LEU A 330 -19.85 -25.69 2.56
CA LEU A 330 -19.27 -26.61 1.58
C LEU A 330 -18.19 -27.49 2.22
N ILE A 331 -18.25 -28.78 1.92
CA ILE A 331 -17.26 -29.76 2.36
C ILE A 331 -16.00 -29.63 1.51
N LYS A 332 -14.86 -29.39 2.17
CA LYS A 332 -13.55 -29.37 1.52
C LYS A 332 -13.08 -30.82 1.27
N CYS A 333 -12.65 -31.06 0.04
CA CYS A 333 -12.20 -32.38 -0.40
C CYS A 333 -10.67 -32.51 -0.33
N PRO A 334 -10.12 -33.68 0.03
CA PRO A 334 -8.71 -33.98 -0.18
C PRO A 334 -8.34 -33.83 -1.67
N SER A 335 -7.12 -33.38 -1.96
CA SER A 335 -6.60 -33.28 -3.32
C SER A 335 -5.71 -34.49 -3.67
N GLN A 336 -5.38 -34.68 -4.94
CA GLN A 336 -4.39 -35.71 -5.33
C GLN A 336 -2.98 -35.40 -4.79
N GLU A 337 -2.64 -34.12 -4.61
CA GLU A 337 -1.35 -33.68 -4.07
C GLU A 337 -1.28 -33.82 -2.53
N SER A 338 -2.43 -33.81 -1.86
CA SER A 338 -2.54 -33.94 -0.40
C SER A 338 -3.80 -34.75 -0.05
N PRO A 339 -3.78 -36.08 -0.23
CA PRO A 339 -4.92 -36.95 0.04
C PRO A 339 -5.11 -37.28 1.54
N TYR A 340 -4.28 -36.71 2.41
CA TYR A 340 -4.17 -37.02 3.84
C TYR A 340 -4.68 -35.90 4.76
N LEU A 341 -4.93 -36.22 6.03
CA LEU A 341 -5.16 -35.23 7.10
C LEU A 341 -3.87 -34.46 7.40
N PHE A 342 -3.96 -33.14 7.57
CA PHE A 342 -2.78 -32.34 7.82
C PHE A 342 -2.29 -32.43 9.28
N THR A 343 -1.01 -32.78 9.43
CA THR A 343 -0.22 -32.82 10.68
C THR A 343 0.91 -31.79 10.60
N TYR A 344 1.59 -31.51 11.72
CA TYR A 344 2.75 -30.61 11.72
C TYR A 344 3.87 -31.07 10.77
N ARG A 345 4.06 -32.39 10.60
CA ARG A 345 5.10 -32.98 9.75
C ARG A 345 4.79 -32.86 8.26
N ASN A 346 3.61 -33.33 7.82
CA ASN A 346 3.22 -33.25 6.40
C ASN A 346 2.87 -31.82 5.95
N SER A 347 2.68 -30.89 6.89
CA SER A 347 2.55 -29.45 6.61
C SER A 347 3.90 -28.72 6.53
N ASN A 348 5.02 -29.40 6.81
CA ASN A 348 6.36 -28.78 6.91
C ASN A 348 6.42 -27.61 7.91
N TYR A 349 5.69 -27.71 9.03
CA TYR A 349 5.56 -26.59 9.98
C TYR A 349 6.89 -26.31 10.73
N GLN A 350 7.60 -27.33 11.21
CA GLN A 350 8.89 -27.16 11.91
C GLN A 350 9.98 -26.52 11.04
N SER A 351 10.07 -26.88 9.75
CA SER A 351 11.04 -26.27 8.81
C SER A 351 10.67 -24.82 8.47
N SER A 352 9.42 -24.44 8.67
CA SER A 352 8.92 -23.07 8.56
C SER A 352 9.27 -22.21 9.80
N LEU A 353 9.32 -22.83 11.00
CA LEU A 353 9.76 -22.22 12.27
C LEU A 353 11.28 -22.09 12.38
N LEU A 354 12.05 -23.07 11.88
CA LEU A 354 13.52 -23.16 11.98
C LEU A 354 14.31 -22.16 11.13
N LYS A 355 13.67 -21.09 10.64
CA LYS A 355 14.36 -19.95 10.01
C LYS A 355 14.46 -18.71 10.92
N PRO A 356 14.83 -18.78 12.21
CA PRO A 356 15.60 -17.70 12.78
C PRO A 356 17.05 -17.96 12.35
N GLN A 357 17.39 -17.66 11.09
CA GLN A 357 18.74 -17.15 10.93
C GLN A 357 18.83 -16.00 11.91
N ARG A 358 19.82 -16.02 12.82
CA ARG A 358 20.25 -14.82 13.55
C ARG A 358 20.57 -13.80 12.46
N GLN A 359 19.56 -13.10 11.99
CA GLN A 359 19.74 -11.94 11.18
C GLN A 359 20.42 -10.98 12.15
N PRO A 360 21.64 -10.52 11.84
CA PRO A 360 22.22 -9.42 12.58
C PRO A 360 21.15 -8.33 12.66
N GLU A 361 21.09 -7.57 13.76
CA GLU A 361 20.32 -6.32 13.77
C GLU A 361 20.64 -5.58 12.47
N VAL A 362 19.69 -5.57 11.54
CA VAL A 362 19.91 -4.96 10.24
C VAL A 362 19.88 -3.47 10.55
N ARG A 363 21.07 -2.89 10.62
CA ARG A 363 21.25 -1.45 10.73
C ARG A 363 20.82 -0.87 9.39
N GLU A 364 19.59 -0.39 9.34
CA GLU A 364 19.01 0.26 8.16
C GLU A 364 19.45 1.73 8.06
N GLY A 365 20.74 1.92 8.29
CA GLY A 365 21.41 3.20 8.24
C GLY A 365 21.88 3.53 6.84
N THR A 366 22.04 4.82 6.56
CA THR A 366 22.52 5.34 5.29
C THR A 366 23.73 6.24 5.52
N GLU A 367 24.69 6.18 4.62
CA GLU A 367 25.82 7.11 4.62
C GLU A 367 25.44 8.34 3.81
N THR A 368 25.73 9.53 4.33
CA THR A 368 25.46 10.78 3.63
C THR A 368 26.65 11.71 3.81
N SER A 369 27.10 12.31 2.71
CA SER A 369 28.13 13.35 2.73
C SER A 369 27.71 14.48 1.81
N CYS A 370 26.90 15.38 2.35
CA CYS A 370 26.51 16.59 1.65
C CYS A 370 27.61 17.64 1.73
N PRO A 371 28.01 18.25 0.59
CA PRO A 371 29.12 19.21 0.55
C PRO A 371 28.77 20.54 1.24
N ASP A 372 27.52 21.00 1.13
CA ASP A 372 27.01 22.15 1.90
C ASP A 372 25.99 21.67 2.94
N LYS A 373 26.31 21.93 4.20
CA LYS A 373 25.44 21.68 5.38
C LYS A 373 25.13 22.97 6.14
N SER A 374 25.52 24.11 5.57
CA SER A 374 25.47 25.40 6.27
C SER A 374 24.04 25.92 6.35
N PRO A 375 23.64 26.56 7.46
CA PRO A 375 22.39 27.30 7.53
C PRO A 375 22.39 28.49 6.57
N SER A 376 21.22 29.09 6.37
CA SER A 376 21.11 30.37 5.67
C SER A 376 21.85 31.48 6.43
N ASN A 377 22.39 32.47 5.71
CA ASN A 377 23.16 33.58 6.30
C ASN A 377 22.37 34.38 7.34
N SER A 378 21.05 34.40 7.23
CA SER A 378 20.11 34.94 8.20
C SER A 378 18.93 33.98 8.33
N ILE A 379 18.20 34.06 9.45
CA ILE A 379 16.98 33.28 9.64
C ILE A 379 16.00 33.65 8.52
N PRO A 380 15.59 32.68 7.68
CA PRO A 380 14.69 32.99 6.56
C PRO A 380 13.37 33.53 7.08
N THR A 381 12.81 34.51 6.37
CA THR A 381 11.47 35.05 6.64
C THR A 381 10.39 34.39 5.79
N SER A 382 10.79 33.65 4.75
CA SER A 382 9.90 33.00 3.81
C SER A 382 10.17 31.49 3.78
N VAL A 383 9.10 30.71 3.84
CA VAL A 383 9.13 29.24 3.80
C VAL A 383 9.68 28.71 2.48
N HIS A 384 9.62 29.54 1.43
CA HIS A 384 10.11 29.25 0.08
C HIS A 384 11.65 29.38 -0.04
N ARG A 385 12.35 29.77 1.03
CA ARG A 385 13.81 29.92 1.08
C ARG A 385 14.45 29.12 2.22
N LEU A 386 13.82 28.03 2.64
CA LEU A 386 14.34 27.18 3.70
C LEU A 386 15.39 26.22 3.18
N LYS A 387 16.63 26.34 3.67
CA LYS A 387 17.59 25.26 3.62
C LYS A 387 17.26 24.22 4.70
N PRO A 388 17.67 22.95 4.55
CA PRO A 388 17.47 21.94 5.59
C PRO A 388 18.06 22.32 6.96
N ALA A 389 19.20 23.01 6.96
CA ALA A 389 19.86 23.48 8.18
C ALA A 389 19.08 24.59 8.92
N ASP A 390 18.12 25.25 8.27
CA ASP A 390 17.28 26.28 8.90
C ASP A 390 16.17 25.68 9.77
N ILE A 391 15.82 24.41 9.54
CA ILE A 391 14.81 23.69 10.32
C ILE A 391 15.35 23.40 11.72
N LYS A 392 14.59 23.80 12.74
CA LYS A 392 14.98 23.63 14.15
C LYS A 392 14.04 22.70 14.90
N VAL A 393 12.81 22.53 14.44
CA VAL A 393 11.79 21.72 15.11
C VAL A 393 11.17 20.75 14.12
N ILE A 394 10.98 19.50 14.54
CA ILE A 394 10.26 18.47 13.78
C ILE A 394 9.08 17.93 14.61
N GLY A 395 7.96 17.67 13.95
CA GLY A 395 6.78 17.02 14.54
C GLY A 395 6.06 16.15 13.53
N ALA A 396 5.14 15.30 14.01
CA ALA A 396 4.37 14.42 13.14
C ALA A 396 2.98 14.07 13.69
N LEU A 397 2.03 13.86 12.77
CA LEU A 397 0.65 13.43 13.00
C LEU A 397 0.36 12.22 12.13
N GLY A 398 -0.55 11.36 12.59
CA GLY A 398 -0.96 10.21 11.80
C GLY A 398 -1.45 9.04 12.62
N ASP A 399 -1.33 7.86 12.03
CA ASP A 399 -1.74 6.58 12.61
C ASP A 399 -0.56 5.77 13.16
N SER A 400 -0.74 4.45 13.24
CA SER A 400 0.24 3.48 13.73
C SER A 400 1.53 3.42 12.88
N LEU A 401 1.49 3.74 11.59
CA LEU A 401 2.67 3.80 10.74
C LEU A 401 3.55 5.00 11.09
N THR A 402 2.93 6.13 11.48
CA THR A 402 3.66 7.31 11.96
C THR A 402 4.12 7.15 13.42
N ALA A 403 3.40 6.38 14.23
CA ALA A 403 3.82 6.03 15.59
C ALA A 403 4.95 4.96 15.64
N GLY A 404 5.18 4.23 14.55
CA GLY A 404 6.21 3.19 14.47
C GLY A 404 5.81 1.87 15.14
N ASN A 405 4.53 1.49 15.08
CA ASN A 405 4.06 0.21 15.60
C ASN A 405 4.85 -0.96 15.02
N GLY A 406 5.45 -1.78 15.89
CA GLY A 406 6.19 -2.98 15.49
C GLY A 406 7.47 -2.74 14.67
N ALA A 407 7.92 -1.50 14.49
CA ALA A 407 9.07 -1.20 13.62
C ALA A 407 10.36 -1.89 14.10
N GLY A 408 10.56 -1.98 15.41
CA GLY A 408 11.70 -2.68 16.03
C GLY A 408 11.46 -4.15 16.37
N SER A 409 10.29 -4.69 16.01
CA SER A 409 9.90 -6.04 16.43
C SER A 409 10.66 -7.12 15.68
N LYS A 410 11.04 -8.16 16.42
CA LYS A 410 11.64 -9.37 15.84
C LYS A 410 10.59 -10.10 15.01
N SER A 411 10.99 -10.69 13.88
CA SER A 411 10.09 -11.28 12.87
C SER A 411 9.13 -12.38 13.34
N TRP A 412 9.29 -12.88 14.57
CA TRP A 412 8.45 -13.89 15.21
C TRP A 412 7.67 -13.37 16.43
N ASN A 413 7.84 -12.11 16.82
CA ASN A 413 7.23 -11.56 18.03
C ASN A 413 6.03 -10.68 17.68
N LEU A 414 4.87 -11.29 17.43
CA LEU A 414 3.66 -10.55 17.07
C LEU A 414 3.16 -9.64 18.20
N LEU A 415 3.30 -10.04 19.47
CA LEU A 415 2.87 -9.23 20.62
C LEU A 415 3.51 -7.84 20.64
N ASP A 416 4.75 -7.76 20.19
CA ASP A 416 5.55 -6.53 20.19
C ASP A 416 5.15 -5.54 19.07
N VAL A 417 4.25 -5.95 18.16
CA VAL A 417 3.58 -5.02 17.23
C VAL A 417 2.73 -3.97 17.97
N LEU A 418 2.28 -4.28 19.18
CA LEU A 418 1.58 -3.33 20.05
C LEU A 418 2.51 -2.24 20.59
N THR A 419 3.83 -2.45 20.53
CA THR A 419 4.85 -1.47 20.91
C THR A 419 5.00 -0.42 19.82
N GLN A 420 4.88 0.86 20.20
CA GLN A 420 5.09 2.01 19.32
C GLN A 420 6.55 2.45 19.39
N TYR A 421 7.36 2.05 18.40
CA TYR A 421 8.78 2.40 18.28
C TYR A 421 8.96 3.80 17.69
N ARG A 422 8.54 4.82 18.44
CA ARG A 422 8.55 6.21 17.96
C ARG A 422 9.95 6.69 17.58
N GLY A 423 10.99 6.22 18.26
CA GLY A 423 12.38 6.52 17.93
C GLY A 423 12.84 6.01 16.55
N LEU A 424 12.17 4.99 16.01
CA LEU A 424 12.42 4.41 14.67
C LEU A 424 11.43 4.92 13.61
N SER A 425 10.49 5.79 13.98
CA SER A 425 9.49 6.33 13.05
C SER A 425 10.15 7.08 11.89
N TRP A 426 9.67 6.82 10.67
CA TRP A 426 10.30 7.28 9.43
C TRP A 426 10.27 8.80 9.30
N SER A 427 9.23 9.45 9.82
CA SER A 427 8.97 10.88 9.69
C SER A 427 9.46 11.71 10.88
N CYS A 428 9.64 11.14 12.07
CA CYS A 428 9.95 11.91 13.29
C CYS A 428 10.91 11.22 14.29
N GLY A 429 11.27 9.95 14.08
CA GLY A 429 12.15 9.22 15.01
C GLY A 429 13.58 9.73 15.01
N GLY A 430 14.24 9.80 16.16
CA GLY A 430 15.61 10.29 16.31
C GLY A 430 16.53 9.36 17.09
N ASP A 431 16.20 8.06 17.19
CA ASP A 431 17.09 7.09 17.81
C ASP A 431 18.40 6.98 17.02
N GLN A 432 19.52 6.89 17.74
CA GLN A 432 20.86 6.73 17.18
C GLN A 432 21.23 7.85 16.17
N ASN A 433 21.98 7.51 15.12
CA ASN A 433 22.41 8.39 14.04
C ASN A 433 22.00 7.82 12.67
N ILE A 434 22.14 8.62 11.61
CA ILE A 434 21.72 8.22 10.26
C ILE A 434 22.43 6.96 9.74
N SER A 435 23.68 6.71 10.15
CA SER A 435 24.43 5.52 9.73
C SER A 435 23.94 4.22 10.38
N THR A 436 23.00 4.31 11.33
CA THR A 436 22.36 3.14 11.94
C THR A 436 20.84 3.12 11.75
N VAL A 437 20.19 4.27 11.87
CA VAL A 437 18.73 4.44 11.79
C VAL A 437 18.43 5.60 10.86
N THR A 438 17.97 5.32 9.64
CA THR A 438 17.57 6.36 8.68
C THR A 438 16.14 6.82 8.98
N THR A 439 15.97 8.09 9.35
CA THR A 439 14.69 8.76 9.57
C THR A 439 14.79 10.20 9.06
N LEU A 440 13.67 10.89 8.82
CA LEU A 440 13.72 12.30 8.43
C LEU A 440 14.43 13.15 9.49
N ALA A 441 14.21 12.87 10.78
CA ALA A 441 14.88 13.56 11.87
C ALA A 441 16.40 13.35 11.85
N ASN A 442 16.87 12.12 11.64
CA ASN A 442 18.30 11.84 11.54
C ASN A 442 18.94 12.41 10.27
N ILE A 443 18.20 12.51 9.16
CA ILE A 443 18.64 13.24 7.96
C ILE A 443 18.78 14.73 8.26
N LEU A 444 17.78 15.37 8.86
CA LEU A 444 17.84 16.79 9.21
C LEU A 444 18.95 17.10 10.23
N ARG A 445 19.25 16.18 11.15
CA ARG A 445 20.35 16.31 12.11
C ARG A 445 21.74 16.34 11.48
N GLU A 446 21.90 15.83 10.25
CA GLU A 446 23.14 16.00 9.49
C GLU A 446 23.36 17.46 9.06
N PHE A 447 22.29 18.24 8.92
CA PHE A 447 22.33 19.66 8.57
C PHE A 447 22.23 20.56 9.80
N ASN A 448 21.42 20.19 10.78
CA ASN A 448 21.28 20.89 12.06
C ASN A 448 21.30 19.90 13.24
N PRO A 449 22.47 19.67 13.87
CA PRO A 449 22.60 18.77 15.02
C PRO A 449 21.76 19.18 16.25
N SER A 450 21.29 20.44 16.30
CA SER A 450 20.49 20.98 17.41
C SER A 450 18.98 20.81 17.24
N LEU A 451 18.52 20.10 16.19
CA LEU A 451 17.11 19.80 15.93
C LEU A 451 16.37 19.35 17.20
N LYS A 452 15.14 19.83 17.41
CA LYS A 452 14.26 19.51 18.55
C LYS A 452 12.95 18.87 18.08
N GLY A 453 12.25 18.20 19.00
CA GLY A 453 10.90 17.67 18.77
C GLY A 453 10.84 16.23 18.26
N PHE A 454 11.95 15.67 17.78
CA PHE A 454 12.02 14.28 17.32
C PHE A 454 11.72 13.30 18.45
N SER A 455 11.04 12.19 18.13
CA SER A 455 10.69 11.15 19.11
C SER A 455 11.84 10.17 19.35
N THR A 456 11.91 9.58 20.55
CA THR A 456 12.94 8.62 20.96
C THR A 456 12.36 7.41 21.69
N GLY A 457 12.99 6.25 21.55
CA GLY A 457 12.60 5.02 22.22
C GLY A 457 11.18 4.56 21.86
N THR A 458 10.51 3.95 22.83
CA THR A 458 9.16 3.42 22.70
C THR A 458 8.18 4.21 23.58
N GLY A 459 6.92 4.30 23.17
CA GLY A 459 5.87 4.95 23.97
C GLY A 459 4.65 5.39 23.16
N LYS A 460 3.56 5.70 23.84
CA LYS A 460 2.35 6.33 23.33
C LYS A 460 2.53 7.85 23.18
N GLN A 461 1.55 8.54 22.60
CA GLN A 461 1.62 9.96 22.27
C GLN A 461 1.80 10.89 23.48
N ASN A 462 1.41 10.42 24.68
CA ASN A 462 1.54 11.17 25.94
C ASN A 462 2.83 10.83 26.72
N ASP A 463 3.60 9.83 26.27
CA ASP A 463 4.84 9.46 26.96
C ASP A 463 5.94 10.48 26.64
N ALA A 464 6.86 10.69 27.60
CA ALA A 464 7.91 11.71 27.47
C ALA A 464 8.78 11.55 26.20
N GLY A 465 9.01 10.32 25.74
CA GLY A 465 9.78 10.02 24.54
C GLY A 465 9.05 10.32 23.22
N ALA A 466 7.75 10.63 23.24
CA ALA A 466 6.99 10.96 22.04
C ALA A 466 7.30 12.36 21.50
N PHE A 467 7.67 13.30 22.38
CA PHE A 467 7.92 14.70 22.05
C PHE A 467 6.84 15.27 21.12
N PHE A 468 7.16 15.64 19.88
CA PHE A 468 6.22 16.22 18.91
C PHE A 468 5.68 15.22 17.88
N ASN A 469 5.98 13.92 18.03
CA ASN A 469 5.25 12.88 17.32
C ASN A 469 3.94 12.60 18.08
N GLN A 470 2.83 13.12 17.56
CA GLN A 470 1.49 13.03 18.14
C GLN A 470 0.58 12.05 17.39
N ALA A 471 1.14 11.22 16.51
CA ALA A 471 0.42 10.14 15.86
C ALA A 471 -0.09 9.10 16.88
N VAL A 472 -1.24 8.50 16.61
CA VAL A 472 -1.92 7.56 17.51
C VAL A 472 -2.35 6.31 16.72
N ALA A 473 -2.03 5.14 17.26
CA ALA A 473 -2.36 3.88 16.61
C ALA A 473 -3.87 3.65 16.51
N GLY A 474 -4.38 3.42 15.30
CA GLY A 474 -5.80 3.18 15.03
C GLY A 474 -6.61 4.42 14.66
N ASP A 475 -6.01 5.61 14.72
CA ASP A 475 -6.67 6.87 14.36
C ASP A 475 -6.97 6.95 12.86
N ARG A 476 -7.97 7.76 12.54
CA ARG A 476 -8.47 8.06 11.20
C ARG A 476 -8.36 9.55 10.91
N ALA A 477 -8.73 9.97 9.70
CA ALA A 477 -8.65 11.38 9.32
C ALA A 477 -9.43 12.30 10.28
N GLU A 478 -10.57 11.84 10.82
CA GLU A 478 -11.40 12.58 11.78
C GLU A 478 -10.70 12.96 13.09
N ASP A 479 -9.69 12.19 13.50
CA ASP A 479 -8.94 12.40 14.74
C ASP A 479 -7.78 13.41 14.57
N LEU A 480 -7.42 13.76 13.33
CA LEU A 480 -6.26 14.63 13.05
C LEU A 480 -6.39 16.02 13.69
N ALA A 481 -7.60 16.56 13.82
CA ALA A 481 -7.81 17.88 14.43
C ALA A 481 -7.38 17.89 15.90
N ASP A 482 -7.65 16.81 16.64
CA ASP A 482 -7.27 16.68 18.04
C ASP A 482 -5.77 16.45 18.19
N GLN A 483 -5.15 15.68 17.30
CA GLN A 483 -3.69 15.55 17.23
C GLN A 483 -3.02 16.90 16.93
N ALA A 484 -3.59 17.70 16.03
CA ALA A 484 -3.08 19.03 15.67
C ALA A 484 -3.16 20.00 16.84
N ARG A 485 -4.29 20.06 17.55
CA ARG A 485 -4.43 20.86 18.79
C ARG A 485 -3.37 20.49 19.81
N ARG A 486 -3.21 19.19 20.09
CA ARG A 486 -2.22 18.69 21.05
C ARG A 486 -0.80 19.07 20.66
N LEU A 487 -0.43 18.92 19.39
CA LEU A 487 0.89 19.31 18.91
C LEU A 487 1.12 20.82 19.07
N VAL A 488 0.15 21.66 18.73
CA VAL A 488 0.25 23.12 18.90
C VAL A 488 0.46 23.48 20.36
N ASP A 489 -0.30 22.89 21.27
CA ASP A 489 -0.18 23.16 22.71
C ASP A 489 1.17 22.70 23.25
N LEU A 490 1.67 21.54 22.83
CA LEU A 490 3.01 21.07 23.19
C LEU A 490 4.09 22.03 22.70
N MET A 491 4.01 22.50 21.45
CA MET A 491 5.00 23.43 20.89
C MET A 491 4.97 24.80 21.57
N LYS A 492 3.78 25.30 21.97
CA LYS A 492 3.65 26.58 22.70
C LYS A 492 4.21 26.51 24.12
N ASN A 493 4.17 25.34 24.76
CA ASN A 493 4.58 25.15 26.15
C ASN A 493 6.01 24.60 26.31
N ASP A 494 6.71 24.28 25.22
CA ASP A 494 8.07 23.75 25.27
C ASP A 494 9.12 24.86 25.29
N GLU A 495 9.71 25.09 26.47
CA GLU A 495 10.75 26.11 26.69
C GLU A 495 12.04 25.89 25.89
N ARG A 496 12.23 24.71 25.28
CA ARG A 496 13.43 24.37 24.50
C ARG A 496 13.36 24.90 23.06
N ILE A 497 12.21 25.40 22.62
CA ILE A 497 12.01 25.95 21.29
C ILE A 497 11.46 27.38 21.38
N ASN A 498 11.80 28.22 20.40
CA ASN A 498 11.13 29.49 20.22
C ASN A 498 9.92 29.29 19.29
N PHE A 499 8.72 29.15 19.87
CA PHE A 499 7.50 28.90 19.11
C PHE A 499 7.26 29.93 17.99
N GLN A 500 7.66 31.19 18.16
CA GLN A 500 7.45 32.23 17.14
C GLN A 500 8.53 32.22 16.05
N GLU A 501 9.78 32.04 16.44
CA GLU A 501 10.93 32.30 15.56
C GLU A 501 11.54 31.05 14.93
N ASP A 502 11.39 29.87 15.53
CA ASP A 502 12.03 28.65 15.02
C ASP A 502 11.25 28.04 13.86
N TRP A 503 11.92 27.66 12.78
CA TRP A 503 11.28 26.95 11.67
C TRP A 503 10.94 25.51 12.05
N LYS A 504 9.68 25.15 11.80
CA LYS A 504 9.10 23.85 12.13
C LYS A 504 8.82 23.08 10.85
N ILE A 505 9.12 21.79 10.85
CA ILE A 505 8.63 20.86 9.83
C ILE A 505 7.67 19.85 10.46
N ILE A 506 6.46 19.73 9.92
CA ILE A 506 5.41 18.86 10.47
C ILE A 506 5.00 17.87 9.39
N THR A 507 5.07 16.57 9.67
CA THR A 507 4.64 15.53 8.71
C THR A 507 3.29 14.94 9.10
N VAL A 508 2.33 14.96 8.18
CA VAL A 508 0.99 14.41 8.36
C VAL A 508 0.82 13.23 7.40
N PHE A 509 0.45 12.06 7.93
CA PHE A 509 0.15 10.86 7.14
C PHE A 509 -0.99 10.07 7.78
N ILE A 510 -2.11 9.92 7.06
CA ILE A 510 -3.33 9.28 7.56
C ILE A 510 -4.09 8.61 6.40
N GLY A 511 -5.08 7.78 6.73
CA GLY A 511 -6.09 7.30 5.78
C GLY A 511 -6.11 5.79 5.57
N GLY A 512 -5.10 5.06 6.06
CA GLY A 512 -5.08 3.60 5.98
C GLY A 512 -6.28 2.99 6.71
N ASN A 513 -6.53 3.42 7.95
CA ASN A 513 -7.66 2.96 8.76
C ASN A 513 -9.02 3.36 8.17
N ASP A 514 -9.13 4.56 7.59
CA ASP A 514 -10.33 5.00 6.87
C ASP A 514 -10.66 4.07 5.69
N LEU A 515 -9.66 3.69 4.88
CA LEU A 515 -9.84 2.74 3.77
C LEU A 515 -10.14 1.31 4.25
N CYS A 516 -9.49 0.90 5.34
CA CYS A 516 -9.71 -0.42 5.95
C CYS A 516 -11.14 -0.60 6.52
N ASP A 517 -11.83 0.49 6.86
CA ASP A 517 -13.19 0.48 7.42
C ASP A 517 -14.25 1.13 6.51
N PHE A 518 -13.89 1.63 5.33
CA PHE A 518 -14.81 2.33 4.42
C PHE A 518 -16.12 1.57 4.15
N CYS A 519 -16.03 0.26 3.92
CA CYS A 519 -17.18 -0.58 3.63
C CYS A 519 -18.14 -0.78 4.82
N ASN A 520 -17.70 -0.48 6.05
CA ASN A 520 -18.55 -0.55 7.25
C ASN A 520 -19.40 0.72 7.41
N ASP A 521 -18.87 1.88 7.03
CA ASP A 521 -19.59 3.15 7.03
C ASP A 521 -19.12 4.05 5.86
N PRO A 522 -19.69 3.85 4.65
CA PRO A 522 -19.29 4.59 3.46
C PRO A 522 -19.55 6.10 3.54
N VAL A 523 -20.43 6.54 4.45
CA VAL A 523 -20.77 7.95 4.65
C VAL A 523 -19.71 8.60 5.53
N ARG A 524 -19.44 8.03 6.71
CA ARG A 524 -18.42 8.53 7.64
C ARG A 524 -17.06 8.61 6.97
N TYR A 525 -16.66 7.54 6.25
CA TYR A 525 -15.40 7.43 5.54
C TYR A 525 -15.53 7.82 4.05
N SER A 526 -16.46 8.71 3.70
CA SER A 526 -16.56 9.20 2.32
C SER A 526 -15.34 10.06 1.94
N PRO A 527 -14.97 10.14 0.64
CA PRO A 527 -13.89 11.02 0.19
C PRO A 527 -14.05 12.48 0.62
N SER A 528 -15.28 13.00 0.65
CA SER A 528 -15.56 14.36 1.13
C SER A 528 -15.20 14.51 2.60
N ASN A 529 -15.68 13.61 3.47
CA ASN A 529 -15.39 13.68 4.90
C ASN A 529 -13.91 13.50 5.19
N PHE A 530 -13.24 12.58 4.49
CA PHE A 530 -11.79 12.39 4.60
C PHE A 530 -11.02 13.68 4.31
N THR A 531 -11.29 14.32 3.17
CA THR A 531 -10.67 15.59 2.79
C THR A 531 -11.02 16.73 3.76
N ASP A 532 -12.28 16.82 4.20
CA ASP A 532 -12.71 17.83 5.17
C ASP A 532 -12.04 17.68 6.54
N ASN A 533 -11.80 16.46 6.98
CA ASN A 533 -11.13 16.21 8.25
C ASN A 533 -9.63 16.57 8.20
N ILE A 534 -8.96 16.27 7.08
CA ILE A 534 -7.60 16.79 6.82
C ILE A 534 -7.59 18.32 6.83
N ARG A 535 -8.55 18.95 6.14
CA ARG A 535 -8.70 20.42 6.12
C ARG A 535 -8.80 21.00 7.53
N LYS A 536 -9.61 20.43 8.43
CA LYS A 536 -9.76 20.92 9.81
C LYS A 536 -8.41 20.95 10.56
N ALA A 537 -7.59 19.91 10.41
CA ALA A 537 -6.27 19.84 11.06
C ALA A 537 -5.29 20.87 10.47
N LEU A 538 -5.23 20.99 9.14
CA LEU A 538 -4.37 21.96 8.46
C LEU A 538 -4.80 23.42 8.72
N ASP A 539 -6.11 23.68 8.84
CA ASP A 539 -6.65 24.99 9.21
C ASP A 539 -6.15 25.44 10.59
N ILE A 540 -6.03 24.51 11.56
CA ILE A 540 -5.46 24.80 12.89
C ILE A 540 -3.99 25.23 12.76
N PHE A 541 -3.18 24.49 12.01
CA PHE A 541 -1.77 24.86 11.81
C PHE A 541 -1.62 26.20 11.10
N HIS A 542 -2.38 26.42 10.03
CA HIS A 542 -2.32 27.67 9.28
C HIS A 542 -2.78 28.87 10.12
N ALA A 543 -3.72 28.69 11.05
CA ALA A 543 -4.18 29.74 11.95
C ALA A 543 -3.19 30.03 13.09
N GLU A 544 -2.55 29.01 13.66
CA GLU A 544 -1.87 29.14 14.96
C GLU A 544 -0.35 28.95 14.93
N VAL A 545 0.21 28.31 13.91
CA VAL A 545 1.64 27.97 13.86
C VAL A 545 2.40 28.95 12.94
N PRO A 546 3.32 29.77 13.48
CA PRO A 546 4.23 30.57 12.69
C PRO A 546 5.42 29.73 12.18
N ARG A 547 5.98 30.11 11.03
CA ARG A 547 7.19 29.52 10.45
C ARG A 547 7.12 27.99 10.33
N ALA A 548 6.20 27.49 9.52
CA ALA A 548 5.99 26.05 9.35
C ALA A 548 5.98 25.58 7.89
N PHE A 549 6.71 24.50 7.64
CA PHE A 549 6.60 23.69 6.43
C PHE A 549 5.84 22.41 6.80
N VAL A 550 4.67 22.18 6.21
CA VAL A 550 3.89 20.96 6.47
C VAL A 550 4.02 19.99 5.30
N ASN A 551 4.56 18.80 5.55
CA ASN A 551 4.50 17.67 4.63
C ASN A 551 3.13 16.98 4.77
N MET A 552 2.28 17.05 3.75
CA MET A 552 1.09 16.21 3.66
C MET A 552 1.37 15.01 2.78
N VAL A 553 1.53 13.83 3.39
CA VAL A 553 1.88 12.61 2.68
C VAL A 553 0.60 11.95 2.18
N LYS A 554 0.53 11.63 0.89
CA LYS A 554 -0.64 10.96 0.30
C LYS A 554 -0.86 9.58 0.90
N VAL A 555 -2.12 9.23 1.10
CA VAL A 555 -2.51 7.86 1.46
C VAL A 555 -2.04 6.88 0.39
N LEU A 556 -1.57 5.72 0.83
CA LEU A 556 -1.02 4.69 -0.05
C LEU A 556 -2.10 3.95 -0.85
N GLN A 557 -1.73 3.35 -1.99
CA GLN A 557 -2.61 2.42 -2.71
C GLN A 557 -2.76 1.10 -1.94
N ILE A 558 -3.81 1.01 -1.12
CA ILE A 558 -3.91 -0.03 -0.08
C ILE A 558 -4.16 -1.44 -0.62
N VAL A 559 -4.71 -1.56 -1.84
CA VAL A 559 -5.10 -2.86 -2.43
C VAL A 559 -3.94 -3.82 -2.64
N ASN A 560 -2.71 -3.32 -2.73
CA ASN A 560 -1.51 -4.14 -2.90
C ASN A 560 -1.23 -5.02 -1.67
N LEU A 561 -1.79 -4.69 -0.50
CA LEU A 561 -1.77 -5.55 0.69
C LEU A 561 -2.32 -6.96 0.42
N ARG A 562 -3.25 -7.11 -0.54
CA ARG A 562 -3.83 -8.41 -0.94
C ARG A 562 -2.78 -9.40 -1.42
N GLU A 563 -1.65 -8.93 -1.96
CA GLU A 563 -0.59 -9.82 -2.44
C GLU A 563 0.12 -10.57 -1.29
N LEU A 564 0.32 -9.91 -0.14
CA LEU A 564 0.85 -10.56 1.07
C LEU A 564 -0.15 -11.58 1.61
N TYR A 565 -1.40 -11.14 1.74
CA TYR A 565 -2.49 -11.96 2.28
C TYR A 565 -2.69 -13.26 1.50
N LYS A 566 -2.74 -13.19 0.17
CA LYS A 566 -2.98 -14.37 -0.71
C LYS A 566 -1.79 -15.30 -0.87
N SER A 567 -0.58 -14.88 -0.48
CA SER A 567 0.62 -15.70 -0.69
C SER A 567 0.79 -16.76 0.39
N TYR A 568 0.30 -17.98 0.17
CA TYR A 568 0.47 -19.11 1.10
C TYR A 568 1.93 -19.55 1.32
N ARG A 569 2.86 -19.05 0.50
CA ARG A 569 4.31 -19.29 0.66
C ARG A 569 4.96 -18.32 1.65
N VAL A 570 4.23 -17.29 2.08
CA VAL A 570 4.65 -16.33 3.09
C VAL A 570 3.78 -16.52 4.33
N ILE A 571 4.43 -16.70 5.48
CA ILE A 571 3.76 -16.83 6.78
C ILE A 571 3.47 -15.41 7.26
N CYS A 572 2.19 -15.04 7.22
CA CYS A 572 1.63 -13.81 7.73
C CYS A 572 0.38 -14.17 8.55
N PRO A 573 0.07 -13.45 9.63
CA PRO A 573 -1.12 -13.72 10.44
C PRO A 573 -2.36 -13.26 9.67
N ARG A 574 -3.00 -14.16 8.92
CA ARG A 574 -4.09 -13.79 8.00
C ARG A 574 -5.34 -13.36 8.74
N LEU A 575 -5.63 -13.99 9.88
CA LEU A 575 -6.72 -13.56 10.77
C LEU A 575 -6.59 -12.10 11.15
N PHE A 576 -5.36 -11.74 11.54
CA PHE A 576 -5.01 -10.40 11.94
C PHE A 576 -5.26 -9.44 10.80
N LEU A 577 -4.65 -9.69 9.64
CA LEU A 577 -4.79 -8.86 8.45
C LEU A 577 -6.26 -8.66 8.07
N ARG A 578 -7.01 -9.75 7.96
CA ARG A 578 -8.44 -9.75 7.61
C ARG A 578 -9.30 -8.99 8.61
N SER A 579 -8.91 -8.97 9.87
CA SER A 579 -9.63 -8.26 10.94
C SER A 579 -9.30 -6.77 10.96
N VAL A 580 -8.03 -6.39 10.82
CA VAL A 580 -7.62 -4.97 10.86
C VAL A 580 -7.93 -4.23 9.57
N CYS A 581 -7.98 -4.92 8.43
CA CYS A 581 -8.28 -4.31 7.13
C CYS A 581 -9.31 -5.10 6.29
N PRO A 582 -10.55 -5.26 6.79
CA PRO A 582 -11.55 -6.13 6.20
C PRO A 582 -11.98 -5.67 4.81
N CYS A 583 -12.16 -4.36 4.58
CA CYS A 583 -12.62 -3.83 3.30
C CYS A 583 -11.63 -4.08 2.16
N VAL A 584 -10.35 -4.28 2.48
CA VAL A 584 -9.30 -4.58 1.49
C VAL A 584 -9.20 -6.07 1.22
N LEU A 585 -9.37 -6.92 2.25
CA LEU A 585 -9.01 -8.34 2.18
C LEU A 585 -10.21 -9.29 2.01
N LYS A 586 -11.38 -8.96 2.57
CA LYS A 586 -12.58 -9.79 2.47
C LYS A 586 -13.19 -9.83 1.05
N PRO A 587 -13.23 -8.73 0.27
CA PRO A 587 -13.84 -8.77 -1.06
C PRO A 587 -13.19 -9.81 -1.99
N ALA A 588 -14.01 -10.45 -2.82
CA ALA A 588 -13.54 -11.36 -3.86
C ALA A 588 -12.79 -10.60 -4.96
N ASP A 589 -12.02 -11.32 -5.78
CA ASP A 589 -11.36 -10.71 -6.93
C ASP A 589 -12.38 -10.30 -8.00
N ASN A 590 -12.14 -9.13 -8.59
CA ASN A 590 -13.03 -8.51 -9.60
C ASN A 590 -14.46 -8.32 -9.08
N SER A 591 -14.62 -8.04 -7.78
CA SER A 591 -15.91 -7.73 -7.15
C SER A 591 -16.19 -6.24 -7.18
N ALA A 592 -17.47 -5.87 -7.21
CA ALA A 592 -17.89 -4.47 -7.20
C ALA A 592 -17.44 -3.75 -5.91
N GLU A 593 -17.38 -4.47 -4.80
CA GLU A 593 -16.88 -3.96 -3.52
C GLU A 593 -15.39 -3.60 -3.60
N LEU A 594 -14.58 -4.42 -4.27
CA LEU A 594 -13.16 -4.13 -4.47
C LEU A 594 -12.96 -2.96 -5.44
N ASP A 595 -13.71 -2.90 -6.53
CA ASP A 595 -13.67 -1.78 -7.49
C ASP A 595 -14.06 -0.46 -6.83
N SER A 596 -15.09 -0.48 -5.97
CA SER A 596 -15.51 0.68 -5.18
C SER A 596 -14.40 1.14 -4.22
N LEU A 597 -13.68 0.23 -3.57
CA LEU A 597 -12.55 0.58 -2.70
C LEU A 597 -11.42 1.25 -3.49
N ILE A 598 -11.09 0.72 -4.68
CA ILE A 598 -10.05 1.28 -5.55
C ILE A 598 -10.41 2.72 -5.95
N ASP A 599 -11.66 2.96 -6.33
CA ASP A 599 -12.18 4.28 -6.67
C ASP A 599 -12.13 5.24 -5.48
N VAL A 600 -12.52 4.80 -4.28
CA VAL A 600 -12.46 5.62 -3.05
C VAL A 600 -11.02 5.97 -2.67
N ASN A 601 -10.09 5.01 -2.74
CA ASN A 601 -8.68 5.27 -2.49
C ASN A 601 -8.12 6.33 -3.45
N LYS A 602 -8.50 6.26 -4.73
CA LYS A 602 -8.13 7.27 -5.73
C LYS A 602 -8.73 8.63 -5.41
N LYS A 603 -10.02 8.69 -5.05
CA LYS A 603 -10.70 9.93 -4.66
C LYS A 603 -10.13 10.56 -3.39
N TYR A 604 -9.62 9.77 -2.45
CA TYR A 604 -8.87 10.29 -1.30
C TYR A 604 -7.58 11.00 -1.72
N GLN A 605 -6.83 10.39 -2.64
CA GLN A 605 -5.61 10.98 -3.19
C GLN A 605 -5.92 12.27 -3.97
N GLU A 606 -6.92 12.24 -4.87
CA GLU A 606 -7.38 13.39 -5.66
C GLU A 606 -7.91 14.53 -4.78
N GLY A 607 -8.72 14.21 -3.75
CA GLY A 607 -9.25 15.21 -2.82
C GLY A 607 -8.15 15.86 -1.97
N THR A 608 -7.09 15.11 -1.63
CA THR A 608 -5.91 15.67 -0.95
C THR A 608 -5.16 16.65 -1.84
N ASP A 609 -4.97 16.32 -3.13
CA ASP A 609 -4.36 17.23 -4.10
C ASP A 609 -5.18 18.51 -4.25
N GLN A 610 -6.48 18.36 -4.54
CA GLN A 610 -7.39 19.50 -4.75
C GLN A 610 -7.43 20.45 -3.54
N LEU A 611 -7.42 19.89 -2.32
CA LEU A 611 -7.40 20.69 -1.09
C LEU A 611 -6.14 21.55 -1.01
N ILE A 612 -4.96 20.98 -1.26
CA ILE A 612 -3.69 21.69 -1.07
C ILE A 612 -3.39 22.61 -2.27
N GLU A 613 -3.63 22.14 -3.49
CA GLU A 613 -3.43 22.89 -4.73
C GLU A 613 -4.41 24.06 -4.90
N SER A 614 -5.46 24.13 -4.08
CA SER A 614 -6.38 25.29 -4.02
C SER A 614 -5.68 26.61 -3.64
N GLY A 615 -4.44 26.55 -3.12
CA GLY A 615 -3.70 27.72 -2.63
C GLY A 615 -4.13 28.20 -1.24
N ARG A 616 -5.06 27.49 -0.58
CA ARG A 616 -5.61 27.83 0.75
C ARG A 616 -4.54 28.10 1.81
N TYR A 617 -3.41 27.41 1.73
CA TYR A 617 -2.35 27.47 2.76
C TYR A 617 -1.12 28.28 2.36
N ASP A 618 -1.10 28.87 1.15
CA ASP A 618 0.01 29.70 0.65
C ASP A 618 -0.28 31.22 0.77
N THR A 619 -1.18 31.58 1.69
CA THR A 619 -1.59 32.98 1.94
C THR A 619 -0.62 33.76 2.82
N ARG A 620 0.38 33.08 3.39
CA ARG A 620 1.43 33.65 4.25
C ARG A 620 2.80 33.33 3.69
N GLU A 621 3.78 34.20 3.91
CA GLU A 621 5.16 33.93 3.51
C GLU A 621 5.84 32.90 4.43
N ASP A 622 5.37 32.75 5.66
CA ASP A 622 6.01 31.91 6.67
C ASP A 622 5.31 30.54 6.88
N PHE A 623 4.38 30.16 6.01
CA PHE A 623 3.64 28.91 6.12
C PHE A 623 3.35 28.32 4.74
N THR A 624 3.46 27.00 4.61
CA THR A 624 3.00 26.26 3.42
C THR A 624 2.68 24.82 3.78
N VAL A 625 1.78 24.20 2.99
CA VAL A 625 1.53 22.76 3.01
C VAL A 625 1.93 22.21 1.65
N VAL A 626 2.75 21.16 1.62
CA VAL A 626 3.23 20.55 0.38
C VAL A 626 2.85 19.07 0.34
N VAL A 627 2.21 18.65 -0.74
CA VAL A 627 1.91 17.23 -0.99
C VAL A 627 3.20 16.45 -1.23
N GLN A 628 3.33 15.30 -0.56
CA GLN A 628 4.43 14.34 -0.76
C GLN A 628 3.84 13.00 -1.24
N PRO A 629 3.88 12.70 -2.55
CA PRO A 629 3.23 11.54 -3.14
C PRO A 629 4.04 10.23 -3.09
N LEU A 630 5.10 10.13 -2.26
CA LEU A 630 6.01 8.97 -2.19
C LEU A 630 5.31 7.60 -1.99
N PHE A 631 4.09 7.60 -1.45
CA PHE A 631 3.29 6.40 -1.21
C PHE A 631 2.11 6.24 -2.17
N GLU A 632 1.89 7.18 -3.11
CA GLU A 632 0.75 7.14 -4.02
C GLU A 632 0.65 5.80 -4.75
N LYS A 633 1.78 5.30 -5.27
CA LYS A 633 1.91 3.98 -5.89
C LYS A 633 3.03 3.19 -5.21
N VAL A 634 2.66 2.19 -4.41
CA VAL A 634 3.63 1.33 -3.69
C VAL A 634 3.39 -0.12 -4.05
N ASN A 635 4.40 -0.76 -4.64
CA ASN A 635 4.37 -2.20 -4.89
C ASN A 635 4.84 -2.98 -3.66
N ILE A 636 4.31 -4.19 -3.45
CA ILE A 636 4.83 -5.10 -2.42
C ILE A 636 6.24 -5.57 -2.83
N PRO A 637 7.28 -5.29 -2.03
CA PRO A 637 8.64 -5.74 -2.32
C PRO A 637 8.72 -7.26 -2.48
N LYS A 638 9.55 -7.73 -3.40
CA LYS A 638 9.72 -9.13 -3.72
C LYS A 638 11.10 -9.65 -3.32
N THR A 639 11.13 -10.90 -2.91
CA THR A 639 12.36 -11.69 -2.78
C THR A 639 12.94 -12.00 -4.16
N SER A 640 14.20 -12.47 -4.22
CA SER A 640 14.81 -12.94 -5.48
C SER A 640 14.06 -14.07 -6.19
N LYS A 641 13.11 -14.72 -5.49
CA LYS A 641 12.23 -15.77 -6.04
C LYS A 641 10.89 -15.23 -6.54
N GLY A 642 10.64 -13.91 -6.46
CA GLY A 642 9.40 -13.27 -6.89
C GLY A 642 8.25 -13.32 -5.86
N PHE A 643 8.45 -13.87 -4.66
CA PHE A 643 7.44 -13.86 -3.59
C PHE A 643 7.48 -12.55 -2.79
N PRO A 644 6.36 -12.09 -2.21
CA PRO A 644 6.36 -10.99 -1.25
C PRO A 644 7.45 -11.16 -0.18
N ASP A 645 8.26 -10.13 0.04
CA ASP A 645 9.33 -10.12 1.02
C ASP A 645 8.82 -9.56 2.36
N LYS A 646 8.51 -10.47 3.28
CA LYS A 646 8.01 -10.10 4.61
C LYS A 646 9.03 -9.32 5.47
N SER A 647 10.31 -9.23 5.09
CA SER A 647 11.31 -8.46 5.85
C SER A 647 11.05 -6.94 5.83
N PHE A 648 10.20 -6.47 4.93
CA PHE A 648 9.75 -5.08 4.84
C PHE A 648 8.57 -4.77 5.79
N PHE A 649 8.04 -5.75 6.49
CA PHE A 649 6.90 -5.59 7.38
C PHE A 649 7.26 -6.04 8.79
N ALA A 650 6.58 -5.48 9.78
CA ALA A 650 6.55 -6.02 11.12
C ALA A 650 5.97 -7.46 11.08
N PRO A 651 6.06 -8.24 12.18
CA PRO A 651 5.61 -9.63 12.21
C PRO A 651 4.14 -9.84 11.82
N ASP A 652 3.34 -8.77 11.84
CA ASP A 652 1.94 -8.79 11.45
C ASP A 652 1.68 -8.71 9.93
N CYS A 653 2.73 -8.51 9.13
CA CYS A 653 2.65 -8.27 7.68
C CYS A 653 1.75 -7.08 7.28
N PHE A 654 1.57 -6.10 8.18
CA PHE A 654 0.76 -4.91 7.95
C PHE A 654 1.58 -3.65 8.22
N HIS A 655 2.09 -3.51 9.44
CA HIS A 655 2.91 -2.36 9.80
C HIS A 655 4.31 -2.47 9.17
N PHE A 656 4.98 -1.33 9.02
CA PHE A 656 6.31 -1.26 8.43
C PHE A 656 7.36 -1.80 9.41
N SER A 657 8.33 -2.58 8.91
CA SER A 657 9.55 -2.86 9.67
C SER A 657 10.48 -1.65 9.67
N SER A 658 11.50 -1.66 10.53
CA SER A 658 12.59 -0.67 10.53
C SER A 658 13.18 -0.41 9.13
N LYS A 659 13.25 -1.44 8.29
CA LYS A 659 13.68 -1.37 6.89
C LYS A 659 12.77 -0.50 6.03
N THR A 660 11.47 -0.71 6.09
CA THR A 660 10.51 0.11 5.33
C THR A 660 10.43 1.52 5.89
N HIS A 661 10.53 1.68 7.20
CA HIS A 661 10.67 2.99 7.83
C HIS A 661 11.88 3.77 7.28
N ALA A 662 13.05 3.12 7.17
CA ALA A 662 14.24 3.73 6.59
C ALA A 662 14.06 4.11 5.10
N ARG A 663 13.43 3.23 4.30
CA ARG A 663 13.14 3.51 2.88
C ARG A 663 12.15 4.67 2.72
N ALA A 664 11.11 4.71 3.54
CA ALA A 664 10.11 5.78 3.55
C ALA A 664 10.74 7.12 3.92
N ALA A 665 11.66 7.15 4.89
CA ALA A 665 12.40 8.35 5.27
C ALA A 665 13.25 8.91 4.12
N SER A 666 14.02 8.05 3.44
CA SER A 666 14.79 8.45 2.26
C SER A 666 13.90 8.92 1.11
N ALA A 667 12.77 8.25 0.89
CA ALA A 667 11.80 8.62 -0.13
C ALA A 667 11.15 9.99 0.16
N LEU A 668 10.74 10.24 1.40
CA LEU A 668 10.21 11.54 1.84
C LEU A 668 11.22 12.65 1.65
N TRP A 669 12.46 12.42 2.08
CA TRP A 669 13.54 13.38 1.89
C TRP A 669 13.74 13.72 0.41
N LYS A 670 13.76 12.71 -0.46
CA LYS A 670 13.87 12.92 -1.90
C LYS A 670 12.70 13.75 -2.45
N ASN A 671 11.47 13.39 -2.08
CA ASN A 671 10.26 14.11 -2.46
C ASN A 671 10.28 15.58 -2.01
N MET A 672 10.82 15.90 -0.82
CA MET A 672 10.96 17.27 -0.34
C MET A 672 11.94 18.12 -1.17
N LEU A 673 12.88 17.49 -1.90
CA LEU A 673 13.85 18.16 -2.77
C LEU A 673 13.43 18.19 -4.25
N GLU A 674 12.45 17.38 -4.64
CA GLU A 674 11.90 17.36 -6.00
C GLU A 674 10.89 18.52 -6.19
N PRO A 675 10.93 19.23 -7.34
CA PRO A 675 9.96 20.27 -7.64
C PRO A 675 8.51 19.76 -7.52
N VAL A 676 7.63 20.56 -6.92
CA VAL A 676 6.18 20.31 -6.96
C VAL A 676 5.71 20.18 -8.41
N GLY A 677 4.86 19.18 -8.68
CA GLY A 677 4.47 18.76 -10.05
C GLY A 677 5.40 17.72 -10.68
N GLN A 678 6.62 17.55 -10.17
CA GLN A 678 7.61 16.55 -10.64
C GLN A 678 8.06 15.58 -9.55
N LYS A 679 7.39 15.59 -8.40
CA LYS A 679 7.68 14.67 -7.28
C LYS A 679 7.42 13.23 -7.69
N ALA A 680 8.32 12.33 -7.29
CA ALA A 680 8.17 10.91 -7.55
C ALA A 680 6.93 10.37 -6.81
N THR A 681 6.04 9.72 -7.56
CA THR A 681 4.81 9.09 -7.04
C THR A 681 5.00 7.59 -6.76
N GLN A 682 6.16 7.05 -7.10
CA GLN A 682 6.51 5.63 -6.97
C GLN A 682 7.99 5.47 -6.66
N HIS A 683 8.29 4.59 -5.70
CA HIS A 683 9.66 4.18 -5.38
C HIS A 683 9.76 2.65 -5.36
N ASN A 684 10.90 2.13 -5.83
CA ASN A 684 11.23 0.72 -5.64
C ASN A 684 11.96 0.54 -4.30
N PHE A 685 11.25 0.11 -3.25
CA PHE A 685 11.84 -0.12 -1.93
C PHE A 685 12.77 -1.33 -1.83
N GLU A 686 12.76 -2.23 -2.82
CA GLU A 686 13.75 -3.31 -2.92
C GLU A 686 15.17 -2.76 -3.07
N ILE A 687 15.30 -1.60 -3.72
CA ILE A 687 16.55 -0.89 -3.93
C ILE A 687 16.70 0.15 -2.80
N LYS A 688 17.90 0.25 -2.23
CA LYS A 688 18.19 1.31 -1.27
C LYS A 688 18.10 2.67 -1.95
N ILE A 689 17.34 3.58 -1.35
CA ILE A 689 17.19 4.95 -1.84
C ILE A 689 18.30 5.77 -1.19
N ASP A 690 19.22 6.27 -2.03
CA ASP A 690 20.32 7.11 -1.57
C ASP A 690 19.82 8.50 -1.14
N ILE A 691 20.48 9.06 -0.13
CA ILE A 691 20.19 10.42 0.33
C ILE A 691 20.77 11.42 -0.66
N VAL A 692 19.89 12.12 -1.36
CA VAL A 692 20.26 13.20 -2.29
C VAL A 692 20.57 14.46 -1.49
N CYS A 693 21.65 15.16 -1.84
CA CYS A 693 22.04 16.40 -1.19
C CYS A 693 21.53 17.62 -1.98
N PRO A 694 21.01 18.66 -1.30
CA PRO A 694 20.83 19.97 -1.91
C PRO A 694 22.16 20.49 -2.47
N ASN A 695 22.10 21.30 -3.52
CA ASN A 695 23.27 21.92 -4.15
C ASN A 695 23.10 23.45 -4.23
N GLU A 696 24.14 24.16 -4.63
CA GLU A 696 24.11 25.64 -4.71
C GLU A 696 23.02 26.20 -5.64
N VAL A 697 22.57 25.42 -6.62
CA VAL A 697 21.54 25.80 -7.60
C VAL A 697 20.13 25.60 -7.03
N SER A 698 19.95 24.57 -6.20
CA SER A 698 18.68 24.21 -5.57
C SER A 698 18.87 23.92 -4.09
N PRO A 699 19.22 24.93 -3.26
CA PRO A 699 19.54 24.71 -1.86
C PRO A 699 18.31 24.58 -0.96
N PHE A 700 17.11 24.89 -1.48
CA PHE A 700 15.88 25.00 -0.70
C PHE A 700 15.01 23.76 -0.76
N LEU A 701 14.23 23.53 0.30
CA LEU A 701 13.09 22.62 0.28
C LEU A 701 12.05 23.11 -0.73
N ARG A 702 11.48 22.18 -1.50
CA ARG A 702 10.59 22.50 -2.63
C ARG A 702 9.15 22.72 -2.18
N THR A 703 8.64 23.88 -2.52
CA THR A 703 7.30 24.45 -2.24
C THR A 703 6.66 24.90 -3.55
N TYR A 704 5.36 25.18 -3.57
CA TYR A 704 4.69 25.67 -4.78
C TYR A 704 5.38 26.90 -5.39
N LYS A 705 5.74 27.91 -4.59
CA LYS A 705 6.35 29.16 -5.12
C LYS A 705 7.80 29.04 -5.61
N ASN A 706 8.57 28.06 -5.14
CA ASN A 706 9.95 27.82 -5.61
C ASN A 706 10.10 26.54 -6.46
N SER A 707 8.96 25.95 -6.84
CA SER A 707 8.86 24.78 -7.73
C SER A 707 8.16 25.07 -9.05
N ILE A 708 7.55 26.25 -9.20
CA ILE A 708 7.27 26.77 -10.54
C ILE A 708 8.57 26.61 -11.30
N GLU A 709 8.53 25.90 -12.42
CA GLU A 709 9.59 26.00 -13.41
C GLU A 709 9.65 27.48 -13.80
N SER A 710 10.46 28.24 -13.07
CA SER A 710 11.13 29.37 -13.67
C SER A 710 11.87 28.74 -14.84
N HIS A 711 11.31 28.88 -16.05
CA HIS A 711 12.07 28.59 -17.25
C HIS A 711 13.32 29.50 -17.29
N GLY A 712 13.38 30.52 -16.43
CA GLY A 712 14.56 31.25 -16.02
C GLY A 712 15.79 30.38 -15.71
N THR A 713 16.93 30.75 -16.27
CA THR A 713 18.21 30.06 -16.12
C THR A 713 19.23 31.00 -15.50
N ARG A 714 20.01 30.57 -14.51
CA ARG A 714 21.05 31.45 -13.95
C ARG A 714 22.28 31.47 -14.87
N LEU A 715 22.62 32.64 -15.41
CA LEU A 715 23.80 32.80 -16.25
C LEU A 715 25.10 32.81 -15.40
N SER A 716 25.87 31.72 -15.48
CA SER A 716 27.15 31.53 -14.75
C SER A 716 28.35 32.25 -15.37
N CYS A 717 28.16 32.96 -16.49
CA CYS A 717 29.22 33.72 -17.16
C CYS A 717 29.78 34.83 -16.26
N LYS A 718 31.07 34.71 -15.91
CA LYS A 718 31.82 35.71 -15.12
C LYS A 718 32.22 36.94 -15.93
N GLU A 719 32.49 36.78 -17.22
CA GLU A 719 32.83 37.88 -18.13
C GLU A 719 31.57 38.31 -18.89
N ARG A 720 31.11 39.53 -18.60
CA ARG A 720 29.90 40.12 -19.21
C ARG A 720 30.17 41.47 -19.89
N THR A 721 31.43 41.87 -19.95
CA THR A 721 31.85 43.17 -20.48
C THR A 721 31.82 43.18 -22.01
N PRO A 722 31.47 44.32 -22.64
CA PRO A 722 31.60 44.48 -24.09
C PRO A 722 33.06 44.35 -24.54
N SER A 723 33.26 44.16 -25.84
CA SER A 723 34.59 44.21 -26.45
C SER A 723 35.24 45.58 -26.23
N ALA A 724 36.56 45.61 -26.10
CA ALA A 724 37.32 46.85 -25.88
C ALA A 724 37.14 47.89 -27.00
N SER A 725 36.80 47.43 -28.21
CA SER A 725 36.35 48.23 -29.34
C SER A 725 35.19 47.54 -30.05
N PRO A 726 34.29 48.28 -30.73
CA PRO A 726 33.19 47.68 -31.49
C PRO A 726 33.73 46.66 -32.51
N PRO A 727 33.29 45.38 -32.47
CA PRO A 727 33.81 44.37 -33.36
C PRO A 727 33.42 44.68 -34.81
N THR A 728 34.33 44.41 -35.74
CA THR A 728 34.11 44.61 -37.19
C THR A 728 33.75 43.31 -37.92
N SER A 729 33.83 42.17 -37.22
CA SER A 729 33.52 40.83 -37.75
C SER A 729 32.65 40.04 -36.77
N VAL A 730 31.73 39.25 -37.31
CA VAL A 730 30.82 38.40 -36.51
C VAL A 730 31.60 37.35 -35.71
N HIS A 731 32.78 36.94 -36.18
CA HIS A 731 33.64 35.96 -35.50
C HIS A 731 34.34 36.53 -34.25
N ALA A 732 34.30 37.85 -34.05
CA ALA A 732 34.83 38.53 -32.86
C ALA A 732 33.72 39.07 -31.95
N LEU A 733 32.45 38.80 -32.28
CA LEU A 733 31.29 39.36 -31.60
C LEU A 733 31.13 38.73 -30.21
N ARG A 734 31.07 39.56 -29.16
CA ARG A 734 30.70 39.12 -27.80
C ARG A 734 29.21 39.38 -27.55
N PRO A 735 28.56 38.66 -26.62
CA PRO A 735 27.15 38.90 -26.30
C PRO A 735 26.83 40.35 -25.90
N ALA A 736 27.74 41.01 -25.19
CA ALA A 736 27.58 42.40 -24.75
C ALA A 736 27.70 43.44 -25.89
N ASP A 737 28.21 43.05 -27.07
CA ASP A 737 28.31 43.92 -28.24
C ASP A 737 27.01 43.96 -29.07
N ILE A 738 26.10 43.00 -28.84
CA ILE A 738 24.81 42.91 -29.53
C ILE A 738 23.89 44.01 -29.03
N ARG A 739 23.31 44.78 -29.96
CA ARG A 739 22.42 45.91 -29.65
C ARG A 739 20.97 45.64 -30.05
N VAL A 740 20.74 44.77 -31.04
CA VAL A 740 19.40 44.52 -31.57
C VAL A 740 19.13 43.02 -31.62
N VAL A 741 17.93 42.63 -31.18
CA VAL A 741 17.38 41.28 -31.37
C VAL A 741 16.13 41.35 -32.23
N ALA A 742 15.98 40.40 -33.14
CA ALA A 742 14.85 40.29 -34.04
C ALA A 742 14.50 38.82 -34.31
N ALA A 743 13.28 38.58 -34.76
CA ALA A 743 12.82 37.23 -35.06
C ALA A 743 11.89 37.18 -36.29
N LEU A 744 12.01 36.09 -37.04
CA LEU A 744 11.24 35.76 -38.25
C LEU A 744 10.81 34.30 -38.14
N GLY A 745 9.61 33.96 -38.62
CA GLY A 745 9.15 32.59 -38.59
C GLY A 745 7.65 32.39 -38.52
N ASP A 746 7.27 31.27 -37.92
CA ASP A 746 5.89 30.83 -37.79
C ASP A 746 5.28 31.07 -36.39
N SER A 747 4.25 30.30 -36.05
CA SER A 747 3.54 30.33 -34.77
C SER A 747 4.42 30.10 -33.55
N LEU A 748 5.48 29.30 -33.64
CA LEU A 748 6.39 29.03 -32.53
C LEU A 748 7.22 30.27 -32.19
N THR A 749 7.74 30.95 -33.22
CA THR A 749 8.48 32.21 -33.09
C THR A 749 7.56 33.36 -32.67
N ALA A 750 6.28 33.32 -33.02
CA ALA A 750 5.28 34.27 -32.55
C ALA A 750 4.83 34.03 -31.09
N GLY A 751 5.16 32.89 -30.48
CA GLY A 751 4.71 32.53 -29.13
C GLY A 751 3.22 32.19 -29.06
N SER A 752 2.69 31.48 -30.07
CA SER A 752 1.27 31.10 -30.08
C SER A 752 0.98 30.08 -28.99
N GLY A 753 0.02 30.38 -28.10
CA GLY A 753 -0.45 29.47 -27.05
C GLY A 753 0.54 29.14 -25.92
N ILE A 754 1.72 29.78 -25.89
CA ILE A 754 2.76 29.48 -24.87
C ILE A 754 2.33 29.88 -23.44
N GLY A 755 1.41 30.84 -23.31
CA GLY A 755 0.83 31.25 -22.02
C GLY A 755 -0.44 30.50 -21.62
N SER A 756 -0.92 29.57 -22.45
CA SER A 756 -2.23 28.95 -22.28
C SER A 756 -2.27 27.93 -21.14
N LYS A 757 -3.39 27.90 -20.41
CA LYS A 757 -3.61 26.95 -19.31
C LYS A 757 -4.00 25.57 -19.84
N PRO A 758 -3.70 24.48 -19.10
CA PRO A 758 -4.20 23.15 -19.45
C PRO A 758 -5.72 23.14 -19.61
N GLY A 759 -6.21 22.73 -20.79
CA GLY A 759 -7.63 22.67 -21.13
C GLY A 759 -8.22 23.91 -21.81
N ASP A 760 -7.46 25.01 -21.94
CA ASP A 760 -7.91 26.25 -22.59
C ASP A 760 -7.57 26.26 -24.10
N LEU A 761 -8.25 25.40 -24.88
CA LEU A 761 -8.02 25.28 -26.32
C LEU A 761 -8.26 26.59 -27.11
N PRO A 762 -9.23 27.45 -26.79
CA PRO A 762 -9.40 28.73 -27.51
C PRO A 762 -8.19 29.66 -27.42
N ASP A 763 -7.41 29.58 -26.35
CA ASP A 763 -6.30 30.50 -26.11
C ASP A 763 -5.02 30.15 -26.90
N ILE A 764 -4.98 29.01 -27.59
CA ILE A 764 -3.82 28.61 -28.41
C ILE A 764 -3.55 29.57 -29.58
N THR A 765 -4.56 30.32 -30.02
CA THR A 765 -4.42 31.33 -31.07
C THR A 765 -3.85 32.65 -30.55
N THR A 766 -3.76 32.83 -29.23
CA THR A 766 -3.18 34.02 -28.62
C THR A 766 -1.66 34.00 -28.81
N GLN A 767 -1.13 35.08 -29.39
CA GLN A 767 0.31 35.25 -29.64
C GLN A 767 0.96 35.97 -28.45
N TYR A 768 1.51 35.22 -27.50
CA TYR A 768 2.26 35.73 -26.37
C TYR A 768 3.70 36.05 -26.79
N ARG A 769 3.86 37.06 -27.63
CA ARG A 769 5.15 37.43 -28.21
C ARG A 769 6.19 37.79 -27.16
N GLY A 770 5.77 38.35 -26.03
CA GLY A 770 6.66 38.66 -24.91
C GLY A 770 7.22 37.44 -24.17
N LEU A 771 6.65 36.25 -24.40
CA LEU A 771 7.17 34.96 -23.91
C LEU A 771 7.90 34.15 -24.99
N SER A 772 7.97 34.65 -26.24
CA SER A 772 8.61 33.94 -27.34
C SER A 772 10.10 33.69 -27.08
N TYR A 773 10.54 32.45 -27.28
CA TYR A 773 11.92 32.03 -27.00
C TYR A 773 12.98 32.86 -27.74
N SER A 774 12.66 33.36 -28.94
CA SER A 774 13.61 34.03 -29.82
C SER A 774 13.80 35.52 -29.52
N SER A 775 12.78 36.18 -28.97
CA SER A 775 12.76 37.66 -28.86
C SER A 775 11.79 38.24 -27.82
N GLY A 776 11.16 37.44 -26.98
CA GLY A 776 10.28 37.92 -25.91
C GLY A 776 11.05 38.57 -24.75
N GLY A 777 10.44 39.45 -23.98
CA GLY A 777 11.05 40.15 -22.85
C GLY A 777 10.05 40.52 -21.75
N ASP A 778 8.98 39.75 -21.58
CA ASP A 778 8.00 39.95 -20.50
C ASP A 778 8.55 39.67 -19.10
N GLY A 779 9.70 39.01 -19.03
CA GLY A 779 10.32 38.60 -17.78
C GLY A 779 11.66 39.25 -17.50
N SER A 780 12.32 38.67 -16.52
CA SER A 780 13.77 38.72 -16.36
C SER A 780 14.29 37.30 -16.55
N LEU A 781 15.60 37.15 -16.79
CA LEU A 781 16.23 35.84 -16.89
C LEU A 781 15.96 34.94 -15.66
N GLU A 782 15.65 35.51 -14.50
CA GLU A 782 15.30 34.75 -13.29
C GLU A 782 13.87 34.16 -13.34
N ASN A 783 12.98 34.72 -14.15
CA ASN A 783 11.56 34.37 -14.21
C ASN A 783 11.18 33.70 -15.54
N VAL A 784 11.66 34.21 -16.67
CA VAL A 784 11.41 33.72 -18.03
C VAL A 784 12.75 33.71 -18.77
N THR A 785 13.09 32.62 -19.48
CA THR A 785 14.29 32.60 -20.33
C THR A 785 13.88 32.73 -21.79
N THR A 786 14.11 33.89 -22.36
CA THR A 786 14.20 34.08 -23.81
C THR A 786 15.64 34.42 -24.21
N LEU A 787 15.93 34.41 -25.51
CA LEU A 787 17.20 34.91 -26.03
C LEU A 787 17.43 36.38 -25.64
N SER A 788 16.38 37.20 -25.59
CA SER A 788 16.49 38.61 -25.20
C SER A 788 16.81 38.76 -23.71
N ASP A 789 16.18 37.97 -22.84
CA ASP A 789 16.46 37.97 -21.41
C ASP A 789 17.91 37.58 -21.11
N ILE A 790 18.45 36.60 -21.85
CA ILE A 790 19.87 36.22 -21.79
C ILE A 790 20.75 37.40 -22.22
N LEU A 791 20.46 38.03 -23.37
CA LEU A 791 21.28 39.11 -23.91
C LEU A 791 21.21 40.39 -23.04
N LEU A 792 20.09 40.64 -22.37
CA LEU A 792 19.90 41.74 -21.43
C LEU A 792 20.83 41.65 -20.20
N GLU A 793 21.29 40.44 -19.84
CA GLU A 793 22.30 40.26 -18.79
C GLU A 793 23.71 40.72 -19.20
N PHE A 794 23.96 40.82 -20.51
CA PHE A 794 25.22 41.31 -21.07
C PHE A 794 25.14 42.77 -21.53
N ASN A 795 23.99 43.20 -22.05
CA ASN A 795 23.77 44.55 -22.54
C ASN A 795 22.37 45.07 -22.21
N ARG A 796 22.28 45.98 -21.24
CA ARG A 796 21.01 46.58 -20.79
C ARG A 796 20.37 47.54 -21.81
N ASN A 797 21.09 47.96 -22.85
CA ASN A 797 20.51 48.79 -23.92
C ASN A 797 20.14 47.95 -25.16
N LEU A 798 19.87 46.65 -24.99
CA LEU A 798 19.31 45.82 -26.06
C LEU A 798 17.97 46.41 -26.51
N THR A 799 17.71 46.44 -27.81
CA THR A 799 16.42 46.84 -28.39
C THR A 799 15.88 45.79 -29.36
N GLY A 800 14.62 45.91 -29.75
CA GLY A 800 13.96 45.02 -30.71
C GLY A 800 13.22 43.82 -30.12
N TYR A 801 13.43 43.52 -28.84
CA TYR A 801 12.65 42.50 -28.11
C TYR A 801 11.20 42.96 -27.87
N VAL A 802 10.33 41.99 -27.61
CA VAL A 802 8.88 42.16 -27.57
C VAL A 802 8.33 41.94 -26.17
N VAL A 803 7.25 42.65 -25.82
CA VAL A 803 6.50 42.46 -24.58
C VAL A 803 5.00 42.33 -24.85
N GLY A 804 4.32 41.54 -24.04
CA GLY A 804 2.89 41.29 -24.06
C GLY A 804 2.42 40.39 -25.20
N THR A 805 1.12 40.48 -25.46
CA THR A 805 0.41 39.74 -26.50
C THR A 805 0.10 40.65 -27.69
N GLY A 806 0.13 40.13 -28.92
CA GLY A 806 -0.25 40.89 -30.12
C GLY A 806 0.16 40.25 -31.43
N ASP A 807 -0.32 40.79 -32.55
CA ASP A 807 -0.01 40.37 -33.91
C ASP A 807 1.26 41.05 -34.45
N ALA A 808 1.82 40.56 -35.56
CA ALA A 808 3.08 41.08 -36.14
C ALA A 808 3.03 42.57 -36.55
N SER A 809 1.81 43.09 -36.79
CA SER A 809 1.53 44.49 -37.10
C SER A 809 1.43 45.40 -35.87
N ASP A 810 1.26 44.85 -34.68
CA ASP A 810 1.05 45.64 -33.48
C ASP A 810 2.32 46.36 -33.06
N ALA A 811 2.15 47.52 -32.41
CA ALA A 811 3.28 48.35 -31.99
C ALA A 811 4.19 47.65 -30.97
N ASN A 812 3.63 46.75 -30.16
CA ASN A 812 4.39 45.96 -29.19
C ASN A 812 5.15 44.79 -29.84
N ALA A 813 4.87 44.40 -31.08
CA ALA A 813 5.59 43.32 -31.77
C ALA A 813 7.01 43.71 -32.23
N PHE A 814 7.41 44.98 -32.09
CA PHE A 814 8.74 45.53 -32.42
C PHE A 814 9.39 44.85 -33.63
N LEU A 815 10.45 44.05 -33.42
CA LEU A 815 11.22 43.37 -34.45
C LEU A 815 10.96 41.85 -34.51
N ASN A 816 9.94 41.34 -33.83
CA ASN A 816 9.44 39.98 -34.07
C ASN A 816 8.38 40.05 -35.18
N GLN A 817 8.75 39.64 -36.39
CA GLN A 817 7.89 39.64 -37.58
C GLN A 817 7.42 38.24 -37.96
N ALA A 818 7.50 37.28 -37.05
CA ALA A 818 6.93 35.95 -37.24
C ALA A 818 5.40 36.00 -37.32
N VAL A 819 4.82 35.18 -38.18
CA VAL A 819 3.38 35.13 -38.46
C VAL A 819 2.89 33.69 -38.31
N PRO A 820 1.88 33.41 -37.46
CA PRO A 820 1.31 32.07 -37.34
C PRO A 820 0.85 31.53 -38.70
N GLY A 821 1.18 30.27 -38.99
CA GLY A 821 0.85 29.61 -40.27
C GLY A 821 1.77 29.97 -41.44
N ALA A 822 2.77 30.84 -41.26
CA ALA A 822 3.70 31.20 -42.33
C ALA A 822 4.47 29.98 -42.87
N MET A 823 4.64 29.95 -44.19
CA MET A 823 5.47 28.99 -44.91
C MET A 823 6.78 29.66 -45.35
N ALA A 824 7.72 28.90 -45.92
CA ALA A 824 8.97 29.47 -46.38
C ALA A 824 8.77 30.57 -47.45
N GLU A 825 7.72 30.47 -48.28
CA GLU A 825 7.39 31.48 -49.29
C GLU A 825 7.06 32.86 -48.69
N ASP A 826 6.51 32.90 -47.48
CA ASP A 826 6.17 34.14 -46.77
C ASP A 826 7.39 34.83 -46.16
N LEU A 827 8.51 34.12 -46.00
CA LEU A 827 9.67 34.60 -45.27
C LEU A 827 10.26 35.87 -45.88
N MET A 828 10.20 36.02 -47.21
CA MET A 828 10.68 37.23 -47.89
C MET A 828 9.90 38.47 -47.45
N ASN A 829 8.57 38.37 -47.29
CA ASN A 829 7.74 39.49 -46.85
C ASN A 829 8.06 39.87 -45.40
N GLN A 830 8.27 38.87 -44.54
CA GLN A 830 8.69 39.12 -43.15
C GLN A 830 10.06 39.81 -43.09
N VAL A 831 11.03 39.36 -43.90
CA VAL A 831 12.37 39.96 -43.99
C VAL A 831 12.30 41.41 -44.46
N GLN A 832 11.57 41.70 -45.54
CA GLN A 832 11.44 43.07 -46.06
C GLN A 832 10.84 44.01 -45.02
N THR A 833 9.79 43.56 -44.34
CA THR A 833 9.13 44.32 -43.26
C THR A 833 10.08 44.55 -42.09
N LEU A 834 10.84 43.52 -41.70
CA LEU A 834 11.83 43.62 -40.63
C LEU A 834 12.92 44.64 -40.94
N VAL A 835 13.51 44.58 -42.15
CA VAL A 835 14.55 45.52 -42.57
C VAL A 835 14.02 46.96 -42.58
N GLN A 836 12.80 47.17 -43.07
CA GLN A 836 12.19 48.50 -43.07
C GLN A 836 11.98 49.01 -41.63
N LYS A 837 11.40 48.19 -40.75
CA LYS A 837 11.23 48.55 -39.33
C LYS A 837 12.55 48.86 -38.63
N MET A 838 13.62 48.12 -38.93
CA MET A 838 14.96 48.41 -38.40
C MET A 838 15.54 49.74 -38.90
N LYS A 839 15.27 50.12 -40.16
CA LYS A 839 15.72 51.41 -40.73
C LYS A 839 14.91 52.59 -40.17
N ASP A 840 13.64 52.37 -39.84
CA ASP A 840 12.74 53.42 -39.34
C ASP A 840 12.84 53.65 -37.82
N ASP A 841 13.37 52.70 -37.05
CA ASP A 841 13.54 52.83 -35.60
C ASP A 841 14.78 53.68 -35.25
N HIS A 842 14.54 54.92 -34.81
CA HIS A 842 15.58 55.86 -34.38
C HIS A 842 16.47 55.37 -33.22
N ARG A 843 16.10 54.31 -32.50
CA ARG A 843 16.92 53.69 -31.45
C ARG A 843 18.00 52.77 -32.01
N ILE A 844 17.92 52.43 -33.31
CA ILE A 844 18.83 51.51 -33.99
C ILE A 844 19.76 52.30 -34.91
N HIS A 845 21.07 52.24 -34.64
CA HIS A 845 22.09 52.71 -35.57
C HIS A 845 22.28 51.63 -36.64
N PHE A 846 21.46 51.69 -37.68
CA PHE A 846 21.31 50.61 -38.67
C PHE A 846 22.62 50.14 -39.31
N HIS A 847 23.64 50.99 -39.46
CA HIS A 847 24.94 50.60 -40.02
C HIS A 847 25.98 50.16 -38.98
N GLU A 848 25.82 50.54 -37.71
CA GLU A 848 26.85 50.38 -36.68
C GLU A 848 26.52 49.31 -35.65
N ASP A 849 25.25 49.16 -35.30
CA ASP A 849 24.82 48.22 -34.27
C ASP A 849 24.98 46.76 -34.73
N TRP A 850 25.30 45.84 -33.82
CA TRP A 850 25.24 44.41 -34.10
C TRP A 850 23.84 43.87 -33.87
N LYS A 851 23.31 43.13 -34.85
CA LYS A 851 21.98 42.52 -34.84
C LYS A 851 22.07 41.00 -34.72
N VAL A 852 21.22 40.42 -33.89
CA VAL A 852 20.92 38.98 -33.91
C VAL A 852 19.52 38.78 -34.45
N ILE A 853 19.39 38.00 -35.52
CA ILE A 853 18.12 37.68 -36.16
C ILE A 853 17.92 36.18 -36.08
N THR A 854 16.85 35.75 -35.40
CA THR A 854 16.49 34.33 -35.30
C THR A 854 15.43 33.98 -36.33
N VAL A 855 15.64 32.91 -37.09
CA VAL A 855 14.72 32.43 -38.13
C VAL A 855 14.35 30.98 -37.84
N LEU A 856 13.06 30.70 -37.71
CA LEU A 856 12.48 29.35 -37.60
C LEU A 856 11.27 29.26 -38.54
N ILE A 857 11.38 28.43 -39.58
CA ILE A 857 10.35 28.26 -40.60
C ILE A 857 10.43 26.85 -41.19
N GLY A 858 9.37 26.36 -41.82
CA GLY A 858 9.37 25.08 -42.55
C GLY A 858 8.46 24.00 -41.97
N ALA A 859 7.97 24.16 -40.74
CA ALA A 859 7.03 23.20 -40.14
C ALA A 859 5.73 23.13 -40.96
N ASN A 860 5.19 24.28 -41.38
CA ASN A 860 3.99 24.35 -42.21
C ASN A 860 4.23 23.77 -43.61
N ASP A 861 5.37 24.07 -44.25
CA ASP A 861 5.76 23.48 -45.54
C ASP A 861 5.75 21.93 -45.46
N LEU A 862 6.32 21.37 -44.39
CA LEU A 862 6.35 19.92 -44.18
C LEU A 862 4.96 19.34 -43.91
N CYS A 863 4.10 20.05 -43.15
CA CYS A 863 2.71 19.65 -42.95
C CYS A 863 1.91 19.63 -44.28
N HIS A 864 2.21 20.55 -45.19
CA HIS A 864 1.55 20.67 -46.49
C HIS A 864 2.20 19.84 -47.61
N TYR A 865 3.37 19.24 -47.39
CA TYR A 865 4.06 18.41 -48.39
C TYR A 865 3.19 17.30 -49.00
N CYS A 866 2.35 16.65 -48.20
CA CYS A 866 1.44 15.62 -48.69
C CYS A 866 0.28 16.16 -49.55
N THR A 867 0.02 17.47 -49.51
CA THR A 867 -1.04 18.12 -50.28
C THR A 867 -0.55 18.59 -51.65
N ASP A 868 0.68 19.10 -51.73
CA ASP A 868 1.37 19.42 -52.98
C ASP A 868 2.89 19.22 -52.82
N SER A 869 3.37 18.06 -53.29
CA SER A 869 4.77 17.67 -53.16
C SER A 869 5.73 18.46 -54.05
N ILE A 870 5.20 19.25 -55.01
CA ILE A 870 6.01 20.09 -55.91
C ILE A 870 6.20 21.44 -55.25
N LEU A 871 5.10 22.09 -54.84
CA LEU A 871 5.12 23.41 -54.23
C LEU A 871 5.87 23.44 -52.90
N TYR A 872 5.68 22.42 -52.07
CA TYR A 872 6.31 22.30 -50.73
C TYR A 872 7.51 21.35 -50.72
N SER A 873 8.16 21.18 -51.88
CA SER A 873 9.38 20.36 -52.00
C SER A 873 10.54 20.96 -51.20
N ALA A 874 11.52 20.11 -50.86
CA ALA A 874 12.76 20.55 -50.22
C ALA A 874 13.52 21.60 -51.07
N ASP A 875 13.46 21.49 -52.40
CA ASP A 875 14.06 22.46 -53.32
C ASP A 875 13.34 23.82 -53.26
N SER A 876 12.00 23.82 -53.21
CA SER A 876 11.19 25.04 -53.07
C SER A 876 11.49 25.74 -51.73
N PHE A 877 11.45 24.99 -50.63
CA PHE A 877 11.81 25.46 -49.30
C PHE A 877 13.22 26.08 -49.28
N LEU A 878 14.22 25.37 -49.83
CA LEU A 878 15.59 25.85 -49.89
C LEU A 878 15.72 27.13 -50.71
N ASN A 879 15.01 27.24 -51.84
CA ASN A 879 15.01 28.44 -52.66
C ASN A 879 14.44 29.65 -51.92
N HIS A 880 13.30 29.50 -51.24
CA HIS A 880 12.71 30.59 -50.45
C HIS A 880 13.58 31.02 -49.28
N LEU A 881 14.11 30.07 -48.52
CA LEU A 881 15.03 30.34 -47.41
C LEU A 881 16.30 31.04 -47.90
N ARG A 882 16.90 30.55 -48.99
CA ARG A 882 18.08 31.16 -49.60
C ARG A 882 17.80 32.60 -50.04
N ASN A 883 16.67 32.84 -50.73
CA ASN A 883 16.32 34.19 -51.19
C ASN A 883 16.21 35.16 -50.01
N ALA A 884 15.56 34.75 -48.92
CA ALA A 884 15.44 35.55 -47.70
C ALA A 884 16.80 35.85 -47.05
N LEU A 885 17.69 34.84 -46.98
CA LEU A 885 19.03 35.00 -46.43
C LEU A 885 19.94 35.87 -47.30
N ASP A 886 19.88 35.71 -48.63
CA ASP A 886 20.61 36.54 -49.59
C ASP A 886 20.16 38.01 -49.49
N PHE A 887 18.87 38.25 -49.23
CA PHE A 887 18.36 39.60 -48.96
C PHE A 887 18.90 40.17 -47.64
N LEU A 888 18.84 39.40 -46.54
CA LEU A 888 19.40 39.83 -45.24
C LEU A 888 20.91 40.11 -45.35
N HIS A 889 21.66 39.25 -46.04
CA HIS A 889 23.09 39.41 -46.25
C HIS A 889 23.42 40.71 -47.00
N ARG A 890 22.61 41.07 -48.00
CA ARG A 890 22.79 42.29 -48.79
C ARG A 890 22.38 43.55 -48.04
N GLU A 891 21.25 43.52 -47.33
CA GLU A 891 20.62 44.72 -46.79
C GLU A 891 21.00 45.04 -45.33
N VAL A 892 21.35 44.04 -44.53
CA VAL A 892 21.55 44.19 -43.08
C VAL A 892 23.03 44.06 -42.72
N PRO A 893 23.75 45.18 -42.51
CA PRO A 893 25.14 45.12 -42.07
C PRO A 893 25.23 44.68 -40.60
N ARG A 894 26.35 44.02 -40.25
CA ARG A 894 26.66 43.59 -38.87
C ARG A 894 25.55 42.73 -38.25
N ALA A 895 25.21 41.64 -38.93
CA ALA A 895 24.20 40.68 -38.47
C ALA A 895 24.80 39.30 -38.21
N LEU A 896 24.33 38.67 -37.13
CA LEU A 896 24.39 37.23 -36.90
C LEU A 896 22.99 36.67 -37.11
N VAL A 897 22.83 35.79 -38.10
CA VAL A 897 21.55 35.15 -38.41
C VAL A 897 21.55 33.73 -37.88
N ASN A 898 20.71 33.46 -36.88
CA ASN A 898 20.50 32.14 -36.30
C ASN A 898 19.40 31.43 -37.08
N LEU A 899 19.77 30.40 -37.84
CA LEU A 899 18.82 29.48 -38.46
C LEU A 899 18.52 28.36 -37.47
N VAL A 900 17.28 28.30 -37.01
CA VAL A 900 16.80 27.26 -36.09
C VAL A 900 16.08 26.20 -36.89
N ASP A 901 16.50 24.95 -36.73
CA ASP A 901 15.84 23.82 -37.35
C ASP A 901 14.51 23.52 -36.64
N PHE A 902 13.52 23.02 -37.38
CA PHE A 902 12.22 22.69 -36.79
C PHE A 902 12.21 21.27 -36.22
N MET A 903 11.34 21.02 -35.24
CA MET A 903 11.28 19.73 -34.53
C MET A 903 10.87 18.58 -35.47
N ASN A 904 11.50 17.41 -35.31
CA ASN A 904 11.07 16.19 -36.02
C ASN A 904 9.59 15.88 -35.71
N PRO A 905 8.68 15.90 -36.70
CA PRO A 905 7.24 15.71 -36.49
C PRO A 905 6.88 14.35 -35.88
N SER A 906 7.78 13.37 -35.94
CA SER A 906 7.61 12.06 -35.29
C SER A 906 7.44 12.19 -33.78
N VAL A 907 8.06 13.19 -33.15
CA VAL A 907 7.93 13.47 -31.71
C VAL A 907 6.50 13.92 -31.40
N MET A 908 5.97 14.86 -32.17
CA MET A 908 4.58 15.32 -32.03
C MET A 908 3.60 14.16 -32.26
N ARG A 909 3.83 13.34 -33.30
CA ARG A 909 3.02 12.15 -33.58
C ARG A 909 2.99 11.17 -32.40
N GLN A 910 4.10 10.95 -31.70
CA GLN A 910 4.15 10.07 -30.53
C GLN A 910 3.31 10.62 -29.36
N VAL A 911 3.33 11.93 -29.12
CA VAL A 911 2.52 12.58 -28.08
C VAL A 911 1.03 12.40 -28.38
N PHE A 912 0.61 12.64 -29.63
CA PHE A 912 -0.78 12.47 -30.05
C PHE A 912 -1.27 11.02 -29.97
N LEU A 913 -0.43 10.04 -30.34
CA LEU A 913 -0.80 8.62 -30.29
C LEU A 913 -0.74 8.02 -28.87
N GLY A 914 0.08 8.57 -27.98
CA GLY A 914 0.28 8.06 -26.62
C GLY A 914 -0.73 8.56 -25.57
N ASN A 915 -1.47 9.64 -25.84
CA ASN A 915 -2.41 10.26 -24.90
C ASN A 915 -3.72 10.71 -25.58
N PRO A 916 -4.53 9.80 -26.14
CA PRO A 916 -5.70 10.15 -26.93
C PRO A 916 -6.81 10.87 -26.14
N ASP A 917 -6.89 10.68 -24.82
CA ASP A 917 -7.93 11.28 -23.97
C ASP A 917 -7.63 12.75 -23.58
N LYS A 918 -6.39 13.21 -23.76
CA LYS A 918 -5.92 14.54 -23.34
C LYS A 918 -5.59 15.48 -24.49
N CYS A 919 -5.31 14.94 -25.68
CA CYS A 919 -5.11 15.72 -26.89
C CYS A 919 -6.40 15.74 -27.72
N PRO A 920 -6.77 16.85 -28.37
CA PRO A 920 -7.95 16.90 -29.22
C PRO A 920 -7.70 16.18 -30.56
N VAL A 921 -7.59 14.84 -30.53
CA VAL A 921 -7.18 14.00 -31.66
C VAL A 921 -8.11 14.18 -32.88
N GLN A 922 -9.39 14.53 -32.67
CA GLN A 922 -10.31 14.79 -33.78
C GLN A 922 -10.04 16.11 -34.53
N GLN A 923 -9.42 17.09 -33.89
CA GLN A 923 -9.04 18.37 -34.51
C GLN A 923 -7.70 18.30 -35.25
N ALA A 924 -6.92 17.23 -35.03
CA ALA A 924 -5.59 17.02 -35.61
C ALA A 924 -5.59 16.10 -36.85
N ARG A 925 -6.76 15.84 -37.45
CA ARG A 925 -6.95 14.94 -38.61
C ARG A 925 -6.91 15.64 -39.94
#